data_AF-A0A849RZS6-F1
#
_entry.id   AF-A0A849RZS6-F1
#
_cell.length_a   1.000
_cell.length_b   1.000
_cell.length_c   1.000
_cell.angle_alpha   90.00
_cell.angle_beta   90.00
_cell.angle_gamma   90.00
#
_symmetry.space_group_name_H-M   'P 1'
#
loop_
_entity.id
_entity.type
_entity.pdbx_description
1 polymer ?
#
loop_
_entity_poly.entity_id
_entity_poly.type
_entity_poly.pdbx_seq_one_letter_code
_entity_poly.pdbx_strand_id
1 'polypeptide(L)'
;MQRLATALVFCGLLLSCGGGGGDGGTPTVATPAQTIVTGSVQAPAGQIAFFRERSFGNLFISEAYAALTGLANVPDSTIVELAKLDSTAANFTVLSTTTTSGGRYSFNLTTLGLQPSHDLIVRVAGPGGKELRAFVVGTAINLSPVSETAYRLAIQSLAGGPLSNLTLQEVSDIGGAVGLIATLQNIGNATAIDQAVALVRTAVDANAQVSAFITAAGGIGQTTQGTGDVGNYFPLSQGNSWNYQGKKSESGLPTETYVNTVNVNGTLVVAGSVATILTSSDSGGDHISEDEYVVKDASSVVYLGNNDRSDPISPALVPYMSLHFPLHVNNMFEQVNRNGLSLDVDGDGINETVNISSTVSVIGFENIAVTAGSFANTAKVRTETTFVVNNGTSIIGTQISWFAPGVGVVKYQTTVASGGVIRTLVEELTSYQGDGTVQGALPGVIVNTGPTSGIEVIPGKASIASNGTDFLVTGCTALGSNPGIFGIFITGLGKIGSQMPIATGDCLPEIVAKPSVAFGGSNYLVVYHQTLPFGVNKLIRGKRVSEGGVALDGSDGLLVSDATIADRCCAAVGFDGTNYLVVWSERGTSDEKIYGARIAPNGQNLGVFPITNAIPGQQFRPKVAFDGTNYLVIWSESNFVTTGEDISGARIAPTGTVLDPGGFRIATTTFHDRNPDIAFGGSNYLVVWENVEPLGTFANYRIRGTRISKTGTLMDGPASDGGIPINVTTHEKRTPSVTFDGSQFLVVWTVGQNSFVPQGSIVGTKVGSNGQVAPLQPNPGGFLFSDQPPPLTKYLVPSIFSLGSKTITTWASRHENTGISQIIGTYSIP
;
A
#
# COMPACT_ATOMS: atom_id res chain seq x y z
N MET A 1 18.63 -32.87 13.84
CA MET A 1 17.32 -32.95 13.13
C MET A 1 16.36 -31.83 13.50
N GLN A 2 15.74 -31.78 14.69
CA GLN A 2 14.84 -30.65 15.02
C GLN A 2 15.56 -29.29 14.98
N ARG A 3 16.74 -29.16 15.63
CA ARG A 3 17.59 -27.95 15.55
C ARG A 3 18.01 -27.61 14.12
N LEU A 4 18.48 -28.60 13.37
CA LEU A 4 18.83 -28.50 11.95
C LEU A 4 17.66 -27.95 11.09
N ALA A 5 16.42 -28.35 11.38
CA ALA A 5 15.23 -27.84 10.72
C ALA A 5 14.79 -26.45 11.23
N THR A 6 15.17 -26.06 12.45
CA THR A 6 15.08 -24.68 12.93
C THR A 6 16.05 -23.80 12.14
N ALA A 7 17.34 -24.12 12.14
CA ALA A 7 18.38 -23.35 11.47
C ALA A 7 18.09 -23.14 9.97
N LEU A 8 17.59 -24.15 9.26
CA LEU A 8 17.23 -24.06 7.82
C LEU A 8 15.91 -23.31 7.51
N VAL A 9 15.17 -22.87 8.54
CA VAL A 9 14.03 -21.95 8.38
C VAL A 9 14.43 -20.51 8.75
N PHE A 10 15.42 -20.35 9.64
CA PHE A 10 15.94 -19.07 10.11
C PHE A 10 17.00 -18.53 9.12
N CYS A 11 17.89 -19.39 8.60
CA CYS A 11 18.58 -19.16 7.32
C CYS A 11 17.56 -19.32 6.19
N GLY A 12 16.85 -18.24 5.84
CA GLY A 12 15.78 -18.25 4.84
C GLY A 12 16.21 -18.90 3.52
N LEU A 13 15.35 -19.77 2.95
CA LEU A 13 15.66 -20.62 1.79
C LEU A 13 16.08 -19.85 0.52
N LEU A 14 17.36 -19.49 0.42
CA LEU A 14 18.11 -19.07 -0.78
C LEU A 14 17.43 -18.04 -1.71
N LEU A 15 16.39 -17.33 -1.27
CA LEU A 15 15.67 -16.33 -2.06
C LEU A 15 15.87 -14.90 -1.55
N SER A 16 16.79 -14.71 -0.61
CA SER A 16 17.62 -13.50 -0.68
C SER A 16 18.37 -13.52 -2.01
N CYS A 17 18.13 -12.51 -2.85
CA CYS A 17 18.00 -12.71 -4.30
C CYS A 17 19.28 -13.09 -5.12
N GLY A 18 19.85 -14.31 -5.00
CA GLY A 18 20.94 -14.85 -5.86
C GLY A 18 21.04 -16.40 -6.08
N GLY A 19 21.50 -16.86 -7.27
CA GLY A 19 21.74 -18.19 -7.91
C GLY A 19 22.56 -18.35 -9.28
N GLY A 20 23.90 -18.45 -9.40
CA GLY A 20 24.61 -18.74 -10.69
C GLY A 20 26.12 -18.37 -10.79
N GLY A 21 27.01 -19.17 -11.41
CA GLY A 21 26.82 -20.48 -12.08
C GLY A 21 28.13 -21.17 -12.54
N GLY A 22 28.04 -22.40 -13.07
CA GLY A 22 29.17 -23.17 -13.66
C GLY A 22 28.89 -24.69 -13.85
N ASP A 23 29.02 -25.19 -15.09
CA ASP A 23 28.52 -26.49 -15.63
C ASP A 23 28.85 -27.83 -14.93
N GLY A 24 27.90 -28.79 -15.04
CA GLY A 24 28.18 -30.10 -15.65
C GLY A 24 27.97 -31.39 -14.82
N GLY A 25 26.86 -32.12 -15.03
CA GLY A 25 26.74 -33.53 -14.56
C GLY A 25 25.36 -34.19 -14.75
N THR A 26 25.30 -35.32 -15.46
CA THR A 26 24.07 -36.11 -15.71
C THR A 26 23.76 -37.14 -14.62
N PRO A 27 22.48 -37.33 -14.23
CA PRO A 27 22.00 -38.54 -13.58
C PRO A 27 21.18 -39.46 -14.50
N THR A 28 20.85 -40.66 -14.02
CA THR A 28 20.57 -41.87 -14.81
C THR A 28 19.17 -42.03 -15.41
N VAL A 29 19.15 -42.71 -16.56
CA VAL A 29 18.03 -43.16 -17.41
C VAL A 29 16.70 -43.44 -16.68
N ALA A 30 15.73 -42.56 -16.92
CA ALA A 30 14.31 -42.93 -16.94
C ALA A 30 13.93 -43.41 -18.36
N THR A 31 12.90 -44.26 -18.48
CA THR A 31 12.28 -44.64 -19.76
C THR A 31 11.91 -43.38 -20.56
N PRO A 32 12.12 -43.34 -21.90
CA PRO A 32 12.02 -42.10 -22.66
C PRO A 32 10.60 -41.51 -22.57
N ALA A 33 10.48 -40.37 -21.89
CA ALA A 33 9.26 -39.58 -21.84
C ALA A 33 8.91 -39.13 -23.27
N GLN A 34 7.66 -39.33 -23.69
CA GLN A 34 7.23 -38.88 -25.00
C GLN A 34 7.23 -37.36 -25.06
N THR A 35 8.03 -36.81 -25.97
CA THR A 35 8.09 -35.39 -26.28
C THR A 35 6.87 -35.00 -27.12
N ILE A 36 5.76 -34.70 -26.46
CA ILE A 36 4.53 -34.23 -27.12
C ILE A 36 4.53 -32.69 -27.07
N VAL A 37 4.47 -32.07 -28.24
CA VAL A 37 4.18 -30.64 -28.39
C VAL A 37 2.67 -30.47 -28.45
N THR A 38 2.13 -29.62 -27.60
CA THR A 38 0.71 -29.25 -27.57
C THR A 38 0.57 -27.74 -27.62
N GLY A 39 -0.60 -27.26 -28.05
CA GLY A 39 -0.82 -25.84 -28.19
C GLY A 39 -2.26 -25.45 -28.45
N SER A 40 -2.53 -24.15 -28.38
CA SER A 40 -3.75 -23.52 -28.87
C SER A 40 -3.46 -22.59 -30.04
N VAL A 41 -4.45 -22.36 -30.89
CA VAL A 41 -4.39 -21.39 -32.00
C VAL A 41 -5.47 -20.35 -31.80
N GLN A 42 -5.06 -19.09 -31.66
CA GLN A 42 -5.93 -17.96 -31.34
C GLN A 42 -5.68 -16.78 -32.27
N ALA A 43 -6.75 -16.18 -32.77
CA ALA A 43 -6.69 -15.05 -33.70
C ALA A 43 -7.76 -14.00 -33.37
N PRO A 44 -7.60 -12.74 -33.81
CA PRO A 44 -8.66 -11.73 -33.75
C PRO A 44 -9.96 -12.27 -34.36
N ALA A 45 -11.06 -12.16 -33.60
CA ALA A 45 -12.37 -12.73 -33.96
C ALA A 45 -12.39 -14.24 -34.30
N GLY A 46 -11.34 -15.00 -33.92
CA GLY A 46 -11.18 -16.42 -34.25
C GLY A 46 -10.85 -16.69 -35.73
N GLN A 47 -10.54 -15.67 -36.53
CA GLN A 47 -10.38 -15.82 -37.97
C GLN A 47 -8.92 -15.64 -38.41
N ILE A 48 -8.33 -16.72 -38.95
CA ILE A 48 -7.14 -16.67 -39.82
C ILE A 48 -7.59 -16.42 -41.29
N ALA A 49 -8.67 -15.64 -41.46
CA ALA A 49 -9.38 -15.40 -42.71
C ALA A 49 -9.98 -16.65 -43.42
N PHE A 50 -10.96 -17.31 -42.82
CA PHE A 50 -11.91 -18.14 -43.57
C PHE A 50 -13.36 -17.70 -43.31
N PHE A 51 -14.04 -17.26 -44.38
CA PHE A 51 -15.46 -16.92 -44.34
C PHE A 51 -16.29 -18.17 -44.61
N ARG A 52 -16.87 -18.78 -43.58
CA ARG A 52 -18.29 -19.24 -43.60
C ARG A 52 -18.82 -19.68 -42.23
N GLU A 53 -19.99 -19.10 -41.94
CA GLU A 53 -21.11 -19.50 -41.07
C GLU A 53 -20.86 -19.93 -39.60
N ARG A 54 -21.71 -19.35 -38.73
CA ARG A 54 -21.69 -19.51 -37.27
C ARG A 54 -22.46 -20.77 -36.86
N SER A 55 -21.99 -21.44 -35.82
CA SER A 55 -22.84 -22.27 -34.96
C SER A 55 -22.68 -21.86 -33.50
N PHE A 56 -23.77 -21.90 -32.74
CA PHE A 56 -23.77 -21.62 -31.29
C PHE A 56 -23.40 -22.89 -30.52
N GLY A 57 -22.23 -22.92 -29.90
CA GLY A 57 -21.86 -24.03 -29.00
C GLY A 57 -20.46 -23.91 -28.42
N ASN A 58 -20.42 -23.65 -27.10
CA ASN A 58 -19.36 -23.93 -26.12
C ASN A 58 -18.89 -22.69 -25.34
N LEU A 59 -19.61 -22.41 -24.26
CA LEU A 59 -19.13 -21.68 -23.08
C LEU A 59 -18.42 -22.66 -22.14
N PHE A 60 -17.39 -22.17 -21.42
CA PHE A 60 -16.54 -22.91 -20.47
C PHE A 60 -15.59 -23.92 -21.19
N ILE A 61 -14.30 -24.08 -20.85
CA ILE A 61 -13.62 -24.13 -19.53
C ILE A 61 -12.31 -23.29 -19.54
N SER A 62 -11.78 -22.96 -18.35
CA SER A 62 -10.55 -22.21 -18.08
C SER A 62 -9.23 -22.92 -18.42
N GLU A 63 -8.20 -22.16 -18.76
CA GLU A 63 -6.81 -22.42 -18.33
C GLU A 63 -6.03 -21.09 -18.26
N ALA A 64 -5.02 -21.02 -17.38
CA ALA A 64 -4.46 -19.75 -16.92
C ALA A 64 -3.40 -19.16 -17.85
N TYR A 65 -3.77 -18.10 -18.57
CA TYR A 65 -2.93 -16.95 -18.89
C TYR A 65 -3.89 -15.75 -18.97
N ALA A 66 -3.52 -14.59 -18.42
CA ALA A 66 -4.38 -13.41 -18.49
C ALA A 66 -4.54 -13.01 -19.98
N ALA A 67 -5.76 -13.12 -20.48
CA ALA A 67 -5.98 -13.12 -21.92
C ALA A 67 -5.66 -11.77 -22.56
N LEU A 68 -5.00 -11.80 -23.73
CA LEU A 68 -5.21 -10.75 -24.73
C LEU A 68 -6.71 -10.65 -24.96
N THR A 69 -7.30 -9.50 -24.66
CA THR A 69 -8.70 -9.24 -24.99
C THR A 69 -8.90 -9.34 -26.51
N GLY A 70 -10.09 -9.70 -26.98
CA GLY A 70 -10.41 -9.75 -28.43
C GLY A 70 -9.87 -10.94 -29.25
N LEU A 71 -8.95 -11.77 -28.72
CA LEU A 71 -8.60 -13.05 -29.35
C LEU A 71 -9.67 -14.12 -29.07
N ALA A 72 -9.89 -15.00 -30.05
CA ALA A 72 -10.70 -16.20 -29.88
C ALA A 72 -10.02 -17.42 -30.54
N ASN A 73 -10.38 -18.60 -30.07
CA ASN A 73 -9.93 -19.87 -30.66
C ASN A 73 -10.39 -19.95 -32.13
N VAL A 74 -9.52 -20.48 -32.99
CA VAL A 74 -9.88 -20.74 -34.40
C VAL A 74 -10.85 -21.92 -34.52
N PRO A 75 -11.62 -22.03 -35.62
CA PRO A 75 -12.51 -23.16 -35.86
C PRO A 75 -11.80 -24.51 -35.79
N ASP A 76 -12.55 -25.54 -35.43
CA ASP A 76 -12.09 -26.93 -35.54
C ASP A 76 -11.78 -27.30 -37.00
N SER A 77 -10.94 -28.31 -37.19
CA SER A 77 -10.42 -28.70 -38.51
C SER A 77 -9.49 -27.67 -39.18
N THR A 78 -9.07 -26.61 -38.48
CA THR A 78 -8.00 -25.72 -38.97
C THR A 78 -6.70 -26.51 -39.02
N ILE A 79 -6.06 -26.56 -40.19
CA ILE A 79 -4.81 -27.31 -40.40
C ILE A 79 -3.67 -26.61 -39.67
N VAL A 80 -2.96 -27.36 -38.82
CA VAL A 80 -1.71 -26.94 -38.17
C VAL A 80 -0.58 -27.81 -38.72
N GLU A 81 0.52 -27.19 -39.09
CA GLU A 81 1.68 -27.86 -39.67
C GLU A 81 2.88 -27.78 -38.72
N LEU A 82 3.60 -28.89 -38.55
CA LEU A 82 4.94 -28.92 -37.99
C LEU A 82 5.92 -28.89 -39.16
N ALA A 83 6.80 -27.91 -39.20
CA ALA A 83 7.74 -27.69 -40.29
C ALA A 83 9.16 -27.40 -39.79
N LYS A 84 10.15 -27.65 -40.65
CA LYS A 84 11.56 -27.35 -40.41
C LYS A 84 12.03 -26.26 -41.37
N LEU A 85 12.64 -25.21 -40.84
CA LEU A 85 13.20 -24.10 -41.60
C LEU A 85 14.48 -24.52 -42.35
N ASP A 86 14.79 -23.83 -43.46
CA ASP A 86 16.12 -23.87 -44.06
C ASP A 86 17.14 -23.05 -43.24
N SER A 87 18.44 -23.16 -43.58
CA SER A 87 19.53 -22.48 -42.86
C SER A 87 19.49 -20.95 -42.92
N THR A 88 18.59 -20.37 -43.71
CA THR A 88 18.36 -18.91 -43.84
C THR A 88 16.98 -18.48 -43.34
N ALA A 89 16.17 -19.42 -42.84
CA ALA A 89 14.75 -19.25 -42.53
C ALA A 89 13.90 -18.65 -43.67
N ALA A 90 14.36 -18.76 -44.93
CA ALA A 90 13.68 -18.22 -46.09
C ALA A 90 12.54 -19.14 -46.58
N ASN A 91 12.74 -20.46 -46.43
CA ASN A 91 11.78 -21.50 -46.76
C ASN A 91 11.67 -22.51 -45.60
N PHE A 92 10.69 -23.41 -45.70
CA PHE A 92 10.50 -24.51 -44.77
C PHE A 92 10.05 -25.78 -45.51
N THR A 93 10.26 -26.94 -44.88
CA THR A 93 9.68 -28.23 -45.28
C THR A 93 8.69 -28.69 -44.22
N VAL A 94 7.45 -28.98 -44.63
CA VAL A 94 6.44 -29.56 -43.73
C VAL A 94 6.82 -31.00 -43.40
N LEU A 95 6.92 -31.32 -42.11
CA LEU A 95 7.27 -32.65 -41.60
C LEU A 95 6.03 -33.46 -41.20
N SER A 96 5.01 -32.78 -40.66
CA SER A 96 3.76 -33.42 -40.23
C SER A 96 2.62 -32.39 -40.20
N THR A 97 1.37 -32.87 -40.27
CA THR A 97 0.17 -32.02 -40.22
C THR A 97 -0.85 -32.62 -39.26
N THR A 98 -1.58 -31.76 -38.57
CA THR A 98 -2.68 -32.10 -37.66
C THR A 98 -3.80 -31.07 -37.82
N THR A 99 -4.89 -31.22 -37.08
CA THR A 99 -6.00 -30.25 -37.09
C THR A 99 -6.40 -29.81 -35.69
N THR A 100 -6.99 -28.62 -35.60
CA THR A 100 -7.52 -28.11 -34.34
C THR A 100 -8.80 -28.81 -33.87
N SER A 101 -8.93 -28.96 -32.54
CA SER A 101 -10.16 -29.34 -31.84
C SER A 101 -10.29 -28.47 -30.58
N GLY A 102 -11.40 -27.73 -30.45
CA GLY A 102 -11.54 -26.62 -29.50
C GLY A 102 -10.49 -25.51 -29.73
N GLY A 103 -9.92 -25.40 -30.93
CA GLY A 103 -8.74 -24.57 -31.21
C GLY A 103 -7.39 -25.11 -30.68
N ARG A 104 -7.35 -26.31 -30.08
CA ARG A 104 -6.11 -26.96 -29.59
C ARG A 104 -5.56 -27.98 -30.59
N TYR A 105 -4.25 -28.21 -30.57
CA TYR A 105 -3.56 -29.17 -31.44
C TYR A 105 -2.43 -29.92 -30.70
N SER A 106 -1.91 -31.00 -31.30
CA SER A 106 -0.74 -31.71 -30.79
C SER A 106 0.10 -32.41 -31.87
N PHE A 107 1.39 -32.58 -31.59
CA PHE A 107 2.36 -33.37 -32.36
C PHE A 107 3.21 -34.21 -31.41
N ASN A 108 3.55 -35.45 -31.78
CA ASN A 108 4.44 -36.32 -30.99
C ASN A 108 5.83 -36.37 -31.65
N LEU A 109 6.75 -35.53 -31.16
CA LEU A 109 8.10 -35.41 -31.73
C LEU A 109 8.90 -36.71 -31.58
N THR A 110 8.72 -37.46 -30.49
CA THR A 110 9.39 -38.76 -30.29
C THR A 110 9.02 -39.75 -31.39
N THR A 111 7.75 -39.82 -31.79
CA THR A 111 7.34 -40.69 -32.92
C THR A 111 7.85 -40.23 -34.29
N LEU A 112 8.25 -38.96 -34.40
CA LEU A 112 8.85 -38.38 -35.61
C LEU A 112 10.39 -38.41 -35.61
N GLY A 113 11.03 -38.89 -34.52
CA GLY A 113 12.48 -38.85 -34.36
C GLY A 113 13.05 -37.44 -34.15
N LEU A 114 12.23 -36.51 -33.66
CA LEU A 114 12.56 -35.09 -33.48
C LEU A 114 12.69 -34.73 -31.99
N GLN A 115 13.35 -33.60 -31.72
CA GLN A 115 13.41 -32.91 -30.44
C GLN A 115 13.21 -31.40 -30.67
N PRO A 116 12.81 -30.60 -29.66
CA PRO A 116 12.74 -29.14 -29.76
C PRO A 116 14.04 -28.53 -30.29
N SER A 117 13.95 -27.58 -31.22
CA SER A 117 15.10 -26.97 -31.89
C SER A 117 14.77 -25.56 -32.41
N HIS A 118 15.80 -24.74 -32.57
CA HIS A 118 15.70 -23.39 -33.13
C HIS A 118 15.33 -23.37 -34.63
N ASP A 119 15.31 -24.53 -35.29
CA ASP A 119 14.94 -24.69 -36.70
C ASP A 119 13.58 -25.39 -36.93
N LEU A 120 12.88 -25.78 -35.86
CA LEU A 120 11.51 -26.31 -35.94
C LEU A 120 10.49 -25.21 -35.63
N ILE A 121 9.43 -25.16 -36.44
CA ILE A 121 8.28 -24.28 -36.24
C ILE A 121 6.97 -25.06 -36.30
N VAL A 122 5.97 -24.52 -35.62
CA VAL A 122 4.56 -24.84 -35.85
C VAL A 122 3.92 -23.64 -36.54
N ARG A 123 3.03 -23.88 -37.51
CA ARG A 123 2.37 -22.83 -38.27
C ARG A 123 0.92 -23.15 -38.63
N VAL A 124 0.14 -22.09 -38.81
CA VAL A 124 -1.16 -22.11 -39.49
C VAL A 124 -1.15 -21.02 -40.55
N ALA A 125 -1.66 -21.35 -41.74
CA ALA A 125 -1.76 -20.42 -42.87
C ALA A 125 -3.20 -20.25 -43.34
N GLY A 126 -3.53 -19.03 -43.75
CA GLY A 126 -4.82 -18.65 -44.32
C GLY A 126 -4.70 -17.95 -45.69
N PRO A 127 -5.83 -17.73 -46.36
CA PRO A 127 -5.91 -16.99 -47.62
C PRO A 127 -5.26 -15.60 -47.54
N GLY A 128 -4.68 -15.15 -48.64
CA GLY A 128 -4.04 -13.83 -48.71
C GLY A 128 -2.72 -13.70 -47.94
N GLY A 129 -2.03 -14.82 -47.67
CA GLY A 129 -0.70 -14.84 -47.06
C GLY A 129 -0.70 -14.48 -45.57
N LYS A 130 -1.81 -14.71 -44.86
CA LYS A 130 -1.89 -14.53 -43.40
C LYS A 130 -1.42 -15.80 -42.71
N GLU A 131 -0.46 -15.68 -41.82
CA GLU A 131 0.11 -16.81 -41.08
C GLU A 131 0.26 -16.48 -39.60
N LEU A 132 0.17 -17.51 -38.77
CA LEU A 132 0.63 -17.49 -37.38
C LEU A 132 1.69 -18.58 -37.22
N ARG A 133 2.87 -18.21 -36.74
CA ARG A 133 4.00 -19.11 -36.48
C ARG A 133 4.48 -19.02 -35.04
N ALA A 134 5.17 -20.07 -34.61
CA ALA A 134 5.96 -20.12 -33.39
C ALA A 134 7.09 -21.15 -33.56
N PHE A 135 8.24 -20.90 -32.94
CA PHE A 135 9.30 -21.88 -32.83
C PHE A 135 8.96 -22.98 -31.82
N VAL A 136 9.45 -24.19 -32.06
CA VAL A 136 9.28 -25.33 -31.16
C VAL A 136 10.43 -25.36 -30.15
N VAL A 137 10.38 -24.42 -29.20
CA VAL A 137 11.36 -24.27 -28.10
C VAL A 137 11.07 -25.13 -26.87
N GLY A 138 9.92 -25.82 -26.85
CA GLY A 138 9.45 -26.63 -25.73
C GLY A 138 8.19 -27.43 -26.07
N THR A 139 7.49 -27.92 -25.06
CA THR A 139 6.29 -28.79 -25.21
C THR A 139 4.95 -28.05 -25.26
N ALA A 140 4.90 -26.78 -24.84
CA ALA A 140 3.68 -25.97 -24.84
C ALA A 140 3.86 -24.75 -25.76
N ILE A 141 3.38 -24.84 -27.00
CA ILE A 141 3.60 -23.83 -28.04
C ILE A 141 2.25 -23.27 -28.50
N ASN A 142 1.95 -22.01 -28.18
CA ASN A 142 0.72 -21.37 -28.62
C ASN A 142 0.94 -20.53 -29.88
N LEU A 143 -0.03 -20.57 -30.81
CA LEU A 143 -0.05 -19.77 -32.03
C LEU A 143 -0.99 -18.58 -31.86
N SER A 144 -0.44 -17.37 -31.89
CA SER A 144 -1.18 -16.12 -31.77
C SER A 144 -0.42 -14.96 -32.44
N PRO A 145 -1.00 -13.76 -32.58
CA PRO A 145 -0.25 -12.59 -33.05
C PRO A 145 1.00 -12.28 -32.21
N VAL A 146 1.02 -12.67 -30.93
CA VAL A 146 2.18 -12.53 -30.05
C VAL A 146 3.30 -13.48 -30.48
N SER A 147 2.99 -14.76 -30.71
CA SER A 147 3.99 -15.75 -31.15
C SER A 147 4.52 -15.44 -32.56
N GLU A 148 3.65 -14.97 -33.45
CA GLU A 148 4.02 -14.51 -34.80
C GLU A 148 4.91 -13.25 -34.74
N THR A 149 4.70 -12.36 -33.76
CA THR A 149 5.58 -11.21 -33.54
C THR A 149 6.96 -11.64 -33.03
N ALA A 150 7.00 -12.54 -32.04
CA ALA A 150 8.25 -13.11 -31.53
C ALA A 150 9.02 -13.86 -32.63
N TYR A 151 8.33 -14.66 -33.46
CA TYR A 151 8.90 -15.32 -34.64
C TYR A 151 9.54 -14.30 -35.60
N ARG A 152 8.81 -13.24 -35.97
CA ARG A 152 9.32 -12.18 -36.86
C ARG A 152 10.53 -11.46 -36.27
N LEU A 153 10.54 -11.18 -34.97
CA LEU A 153 11.64 -10.50 -34.28
C LEU A 153 12.91 -11.36 -34.21
N ALA A 154 12.77 -12.65 -33.94
CA ALA A 154 13.89 -13.60 -33.99
C ALA A 154 14.47 -13.74 -35.41
N ILE A 155 13.63 -13.85 -36.45
CA ILE A 155 14.16 -13.85 -37.83
C ILE A 155 14.76 -12.48 -38.22
N GLN A 156 14.24 -11.37 -37.67
CA GLN A 156 14.80 -10.04 -37.89
C GLN A 156 16.19 -9.85 -37.26
N SER A 157 16.47 -10.45 -36.08
CA SER A 157 17.77 -10.29 -35.41
C SER A 157 18.94 -10.79 -36.24
N LEU A 158 18.74 -11.89 -36.99
CA LEU A 158 19.76 -12.47 -37.86
C LEU A 158 20.29 -11.50 -38.92
N ALA A 159 19.53 -10.47 -39.30
CA ALA A 159 19.88 -9.51 -40.35
C ALA A 159 20.32 -10.15 -41.70
N GLY A 160 19.83 -11.36 -42.00
CA GLY A 160 20.21 -12.16 -43.18
C GLY A 160 21.35 -13.17 -42.93
N GLY A 161 21.83 -13.29 -41.69
CA GLY A 161 22.74 -14.35 -41.24
C GLY A 161 22.08 -15.73 -41.12
N PRO A 162 22.88 -16.78 -40.84
CA PRO A 162 22.38 -18.15 -40.78
C PRO A 162 21.58 -18.39 -39.50
N LEU A 163 20.54 -19.22 -39.60
CA LEU A 163 19.64 -19.56 -38.48
C LEU A 163 20.38 -20.19 -37.27
N SER A 164 21.55 -20.80 -37.50
CA SER A 164 22.44 -21.36 -36.47
C SER A 164 23.11 -20.32 -35.56
N ASN A 165 22.96 -19.02 -35.84
CA ASN A 165 23.37 -17.97 -34.93
C ASN A 165 22.47 -17.93 -33.68
N LEU A 166 21.17 -18.18 -33.85
CA LEU A 166 20.19 -18.21 -32.77
C LEU A 166 20.28 -19.51 -31.98
N THR A 167 20.34 -19.41 -30.66
CA THR A 167 20.20 -20.57 -29.78
C THR A 167 18.73 -20.89 -29.48
N LEU A 168 18.48 -22.08 -28.93
CA LEU A 168 17.15 -22.45 -28.42
C LEU A 168 16.69 -21.51 -27.28
N GLN A 169 17.64 -21.07 -26.45
CA GLN A 169 17.39 -20.21 -25.30
C GLN A 169 17.00 -18.80 -25.74
N GLU A 170 17.74 -18.21 -26.68
CA GLU A 170 17.43 -16.86 -27.20
C GLU A 170 16.05 -16.78 -27.83
N VAL A 171 15.66 -17.80 -28.60
CA VAL A 171 14.33 -17.87 -29.20
C VAL A 171 13.24 -18.02 -28.12
N SER A 172 13.51 -18.76 -27.04
CA SER A 172 12.62 -18.85 -25.88
C SER A 172 12.49 -17.50 -25.15
N ASP A 173 13.60 -16.80 -24.93
CA ASP A 173 13.64 -15.51 -24.24
C ASP A 173 12.99 -14.38 -25.05
N ILE A 174 13.16 -14.35 -26.38
CA ILE A 174 12.38 -13.47 -27.27
C ILE A 174 10.88 -13.77 -27.11
N GLY A 175 10.49 -15.05 -27.16
CA GLY A 175 9.10 -15.46 -26.96
C GLY A 175 8.53 -15.03 -25.61
N GLY A 176 9.28 -15.25 -24.52
CA GLY A 176 8.91 -14.89 -23.16
C GLY A 176 8.77 -13.39 -22.95
N ALA A 177 9.76 -12.60 -23.37
CA ALA A 177 9.73 -11.14 -23.24
C ALA A 177 8.60 -10.50 -24.06
N VAL A 178 8.40 -10.91 -25.31
CA VAL A 178 7.32 -10.42 -26.17
C VAL A 178 5.95 -10.81 -25.59
N GLY A 179 5.81 -12.02 -25.05
CA GLY A 179 4.60 -12.49 -24.38
C GLY A 179 4.26 -11.70 -23.12
N LEU A 180 5.26 -11.40 -22.28
CA LEU A 180 5.08 -10.64 -21.06
C LEU A 180 4.71 -9.17 -21.36
N ILE A 181 5.38 -8.52 -22.33
CA ILE A 181 5.02 -7.16 -22.80
C ILE A 181 3.56 -7.12 -23.27
N ALA A 182 3.15 -8.07 -24.13
CA ALA A 182 1.79 -8.09 -24.69
C ALA A 182 0.70 -8.30 -23.61
N THR A 183 1.02 -9.08 -22.57
CA THR A 183 0.16 -9.34 -21.42
C THR A 183 0.02 -8.10 -20.54
N LEU A 184 1.14 -7.46 -20.17
CA LEU A 184 1.15 -6.29 -19.29
C LEU A 184 0.51 -5.05 -19.94
N GLN A 185 0.64 -4.89 -21.26
CA GLN A 185 0.00 -3.79 -22.00
C GLN A 185 -1.43 -4.08 -22.48
N ASN A 186 -1.98 -5.28 -22.22
CA ASN A 186 -3.33 -5.71 -22.62
C ASN A 186 -3.65 -5.42 -24.11
N ILE A 187 -2.79 -5.92 -25.01
CA ILE A 187 -2.83 -5.59 -26.44
C ILE A 187 -3.95 -6.37 -27.16
N GLY A 188 -5.21 -5.94 -26.99
CA GLY A 188 -6.38 -6.74 -27.42
C GLY A 188 -7.37 -6.12 -28.42
N ASN A 189 -7.32 -4.82 -28.70
CA ASN A 189 -8.32 -4.15 -29.55
C ASN A 189 -8.05 -4.26 -31.07
N ALA A 190 -7.38 -5.33 -31.51
CA ALA A 190 -7.09 -5.56 -32.93
C ALA A 190 -8.23 -6.32 -33.62
N THR A 191 -8.61 -5.90 -34.83
CA THR A 191 -9.62 -6.59 -35.65
C THR A 191 -9.01 -7.50 -36.73
N ALA A 192 -7.68 -7.48 -36.89
CA ALA A 192 -6.94 -8.29 -37.86
C ALA A 192 -5.55 -8.69 -37.33
N ILE A 193 -5.01 -9.81 -37.84
CA ILE A 193 -3.71 -10.37 -37.40
C ILE A 193 -2.58 -9.34 -37.56
N ASP A 194 -2.44 -8.69 -38.72
CA ASP A 194 -1.35 -7.73 -38.94
C ASP A 194 -1.43 -6.51 -38.01
N GLN A 195 -2.64 -6.07 -37.66
CA GLN A 195 -2.85 -4.98 -36.71
C GLN A 195 -2.41 -5.40 -35.31
N ALA A 196 -2.75 -6.63 -34.88
CA ALA A 196 -2.29 -7.18 -33.62
C ALA A 196 -0.76 -7.30 -33.56
N VAL A 197 -0.14 -7.85 -34.62
CA VAL A 197 1.31 -7.95 -34.75
C VAL A 197 1.98 -6.57 -34.71
N ALA A 198 1.43 -5.57 -35.40
CA ALA A 198 1.97 -4.22 -35.39
C ALA A 198 1.89 -3.56 -34.00
N LEU A 199 0.80 -3.77 -33.25
CA LEU A 199 0.66 -3.26 -31.89
C LEU A 199 1.64 -3.93 -30.93
N VAL A 200 1.78 -5.27 -30.97
CA VAL A 200 2.77 -5.99 -30.15
C VAL A 200 4.19 -5.56 -30.51
N ARG A 201 4.51 -5.37 -31.80
CA ARG A 201 5.83 -4.89 -32.22
C ARG A 201 6.11 -3.48 -31.71
N THR A 202 5.14 -2.56 -31.81
CA THR A 202 5.28 -1.19 -31.27
C THR A 202 5.54 -1.19 -29.77
N ALA A 203 4.89 -2.10 -29.02
CA ALA A 203 5.10 -2.27 -27.59
C ALA A 203 6.48 -2.82 -27.24
N VAL A 204 7.04 -3.72 -28.07
CA VAL A 204 8.39 -4.27 -27.92
C VAL A 204 9.47 -3.25 -28.29
N ASP A 205 9.28 -2.53 -29.41
CA ASP A 205 10.17 -1.47 -29.89
C ASP A 205 10.27 -0.31 -28.85
N ALA A 206 9.26 -0.13 -28.00
CA ALA A 206 9.28 0.81 -26.88
C ALA A 206 10.09 0.34 -25.65
N ASN A 207 10.46 -0.95 -25.57
CA ASN A 207 11.34 -1.48 -24.52
C ASN A 207 12.78 -1.58 -25.04
N ALA A 208 13.64 -0.68 -24.55
CA ALA A 208 15.04 -0.60 -24.99
C ALA A 208 15.88 -1.82 -24.62
N GLN A 209 15.63 -2.48 -23.48
CA GLN A 209 16.38 -3.68 -23.07
C GLN A 209 16.03 -4.88 -23.95
N VAL A 210 14.74 -5.12 -24.20
CA VAL A 210 14.30 -6.19 -25.11
C VAL A 210 14.78 -5.93 -26.54
N SER A 211 14.74 -4.68 -27.00
CA SER A 211 15.26 -4.30 -28.34
C SER A 211 16.78 -4.52 -28.47
N ALA A 212 17.56 -4.22 -27.42
CA ALA A 212 19.00 -4.48 -27.37
C ALA A 212 19.29 -6.00 -27.34
N PHE A 213 18.54 -6.77 -26.55
CA PHE A 213 18.63 -8.23 -26.49
C PHE A 213 18.37 -8.87 -27.86
N ILE A 214 17.25 -8.52 -28.50
CA ILE A 214 16.91 -9.02 -29.85
C ILE A 214 18.06 -8.72 -30.83
N THR A 215 18.62 -7.52 -30.79
CA THR A 215 19.75 -7.16 -31.67
C THR A 215 20.99 -8.00 -31.39
N ALA A 216 21.30 -8.28 -30.12
CA ALA A 216 22.47 -9.05 -29.73
C ALA A 216 22.36 -10.55 -30.04
N ALA A 217 21.15 -11.12 -29.95
CA ALA A 217 20.86 -12.52 -30.30
C ALA A 217 21.02 -12.85 -31.80
N GLY A 218 21.26 -11.86 -32.67
CA GLY A 218 21.67 -12.09 -34.06
C GLY A 218 23.16 -12.47 -34.23
N GLY A 219 23.95 -12.36 -33.15
CA GLY A 219 25.39 -12.63 -33.11
C GLY A 219 25.75 -14.11 -33.28
N ILE A 220 27.04 -14.41 -33.30
CA ILE A 220 27.51 -15.81 -33.34
C ILE A 220 27.60 -16.33 -31.91
N GLY A 221 26.68 -17.24 -31.55
CA GLY A 221 26.61 -17.85 -30.23
C GLY A 221 25.83 -17.01 -29.21
N GLN A 222 25.53 -17.64 -28.07
CA GLN A 222 24.67 -17.09 -27.02
C GLN A 222 25.09 -15.68 -26.60
N THR A 223 24.17 -14.74 -26.69
CA THR A 223 24.35 -13.38 -26.17
C THR A 223 24.52 -13.35 -24.65
N THR A 224 25.34 -12.42 -24.16
CA THR A 224 25.47 -12.08 -22.73
C THR A 224 24.54 -10.94 -22.30
N GLN A 225 23.78 -10.35 -23.22
CA GLN A 225 22.69 -9.44 -22.89
C GLN A 225 21.49 -10.23 -22.37
N GLY A 226 20.69 -9.64 -21.49
CA GLY A 226 19.39 -10.16 -21.11
C GLY A 226 18.25 -9.24 -21.55
N THR A 227 17.02 -9.75 -21.46
CA THR A 227 15.80 -9.05 -21.91
C THR A 227 15.35 -7.90 -20.99
N GLY A 228 15.85 -7.86 -19.75
CA GLY A 228 15.49 -6.89 -18.73
C GLY A 228 14.32 -7.32 -17.84
N ASP A 229 14.12 -6.58 -16.75
CA ASP A 229 13.00 -6.72 -15.83
C ASP A 229 11.71 -6.17 -16.45
N VAL A 230 11.19 -6.88 -17.45
CA VAL A 230 9.95 -6.54 -18.17
C VAL A 230 8.78 -6.54 -17.18
N GLY A 231 8.23 -5.36 -16.90
CA GLY A 231 7.17 -5.17 -15.90
C GLY A 231 7.67 -4.65 -14.55
N ASN A 232 8.97 -4.46 -14.37
CA ASN A 232 9.58 -3.92 -13.15
C ASN A 232 9.14 -4.72 -11.91
N TYR A 233 9.29 -6.03 -11.95
CA TYR A 233 8.97 -6.94 -10.84
C TYR A 233 9.96 -6.80 -9.67
N PHE A 234 11.06 -6.06 -9.84
CA PHE A 234 12.05 -5.75 -8.79
C PHE A 234 12.30 -4.23 -8.72
N PRO A 235 11.35 -3.43 -8.20
CA PRO A 235 11.50 -1.98 -8.12
C PRO A 235 12.46 -1.57 -7.00
N LEU A 236 13.77 -1.64 -7.29
CA LEU A 236 14.89 -1.39 -6.38
C LEU A 236 15.29 0.10 -6.27
N SER A 237 14.35 1.03 -6.47
CA SER A 237 14.61 2.47 -6.32
C SER A 237 14.82 2.84 -4.85
N GLN A 238 15.81 3.69 -4.55
CA GLN A 238 16.09 4.13 -3.19
C GLN A 238 14.87 4.79 -2.53
N GLY A 239 14.52 4.34 -1.32
CA GLY A 239 13.34 4.81 -0.60
C GLY A 239 12.06 4.03 -0.88
N ASN A 240 12.08 3.02 -1.77
CA ASN A 240 11.00 2.05 -1.83
C ASN A 240 10.99 1.19 -0.55
N SER A 241 9.80 0.81 -0.08
CA SER A 241 9.57 0.16 1.22
C SER A 241 8.33 -0.73 1.19
N TRP A 242 8.37 -1.85 1.91
CA TRP A 242 7.32 -2.86 1.98
C TRP A 242 7.09 -3.30 3.43
N ASN A 243 5.83 -3.41 3.83
CA ASN A 243 5.42 -3.85 5.17
C ASN A 243 4.61 -5.14 5.06
N TYR A 244 5.05 -6.18 5.76
CA TYR A 244 4.47 -7.53 5.69
C TYR A 244 3.90 -7.98 7.04
N GLN A 245 2.80 -8.73 6.99
CA GLN A 245 2.33 -9.52 8.12
C GLN A 245 2.87 -10.94 7.97
N GLY A 246 3.79 -11.31 8.86
CA GLY A 246 4.37 -12.64 8.94
C GLY A 246 3.57 -13.59 9.83
N LYS A 247 3.61 -14.88 9.49
CA LYS A 247 3.06 -16.01 10.27
C LYS A 247 4.06 -17.17 10.24
N LYS A 248 4.43 -17.67 11.41
CA LYS A 248 5.37 -18.78 11.62
C LYS A 248 4.65 -19.92 12.31
N SER A 249 4.71 -21.12 11.75
CA SER A 249 3.99 -22.28 12.27
C SER A 249 4.88 -23.52 12.26
N GLU A 250 4.78 -24.32 13.32
CA GLU A 250 5.51 -25.57 13.49
C GLU A 250 4.56 -26.68 13.96
N SER A 251 4.79 -27.90 13.48
CA SER A 251 4.04 -29.09 13.85
C SER A 251 4.07 -29.34 15.37
N GLY A 252 2.95 -29.06 16.04
CA GLY A 252 2.78 -29.28 17.49
C GLY A 252 2.99 -28.04 18.36
N LEU A 253 3.32 -26.88 17.78
CA LEU A 253 3.44 -25.60 18.49
C LEU A 253 2.33 -24.61 18.08
N PRO A 254 2.05 -23.58 18.90
CA PRO A 254 1.22 -22.45 18.48
C PRO A 254 1.77 -21.76 17.23
N THR A 255 0.89 -21.11 16.45
CA THR A 255 1.32 -20.21 15.37
C THR A 255 1.69 -18.85 15.94
N GLU A 256 2.86 -18.37 15.59
CA GLU A 256 3.38 -17.05 15.95
C GLU A 256 3.16 -16.05 14.80
N THR A 257 3.05 -14.77 15.13
CA THR A 257 2.80 -13.69 14.16
C THR A 257 3.76 -12.54 14.43
N TYR A 258 4.38 -12.02 13.37
CA TYR A 258 5.38 -10.94 13.44
C TYR A 258 5.15 -9.94 12.29
N VAL A 259 5.85 -8.80 12.31
CA VAL A 259 5.74 -7.76 11.28
C VAL A 259 7.13 -7.47 10.75
N ASN A 260 7.31 -7.62 9.43
CA ASN A 260 8.57 -7.36 8.76
C ASN A 260 8.45 -6.12 7.86
N THR A 261 9.47 -5.26 7.87
CA THR A 261 9.57 -4.09 6.99
C THR A 261 10.86 -4.20 6.20
N VAL A 262 10.75 -4.20 4.87
CA VAL A 262 11.90 -4.23 3.94
C VAL A 262 12.04 -2.85 3.31
N ASN A 263 13.27 -2.30 3.27
CA ASN A 263 13.53 -0.96 2.74
C ASN A 263 14.72 -0.94 1.79
N VAL A 264 14.62 -0.20 0.68
CA VAL A 264 15.77 0.07 -0.21
C VAL A 264 16.64 1.17 0.39
N ASN A 265 17.71 0.78 1.08
CA ASN A 265 18.53 1.63 1.93
C ASN A 265 19.82 2.14 1.24
N GLY A 266 19.74 2.40 -0.06
CA GLY A 266 20.88 2.88 -0.87
C GLY A 266 21.72 1.73 -1.44
N THR A 267 23.04 1.95 -1.55
CA THR A 267 23.96 1.03 -2.25
C THR A 267 25.31 0.86 -1.55
N LEU A 268 25.89 -0.34 -1.65
CA LEU A 268 27.21 -0.71 -1.14
C LEU A 268 28.04 -1.41 -2.22
N VAL A 269 29.36 -1.25 -2.21
CA VAL A 269 30.24 -2.06 -3.08
C VAL A 269 30.53 -3.40 -2.40
N VAL A 270 30.04 -4.50 -2.98
CA VAL A 270 30.23 -5.87 -2.49
C VAL A 270 30.83 -6.71 -3.62
N ALA A 271 31.91 -7.43 -3.34
CA ALA A 271 32.64 -8.25 -4.33
C ALA A 271 33.02 -7.51 -5.65
N GLY A 272 33.17 -6.18 -5.60
CA GLY A 272 33.47 -5.33 -6.77
C GLY A 272 32.25 -4.81 -7.53
N SER A 273 31.04 -5.26 -7.19
CA SER A 273 29.77 -4.81 -7.78
C SER A 273 29.08 -3.77 -6.90
N VAL A 274 28.36 -2.82 -7.50
CA VAL A 274 27.51 -1.87 -6.76
C VAL A 274 26.17 -2.56 -6.46
N ALA A 275 26.04 -3.08 -5.25
CA ALA A 275 24.82 -3.71 -4.74
C ALA A 275 23.85 -2.67 -4.19
N THR A 276 22.56 -2.88 -4.40
CA THR A 276 21.47 -2.29 -3.64
C THR A 276 21.39 -2.95 -2.26
N ILE A 277 21.16 -2.15 -1.22
CA ILE A 277 20.94 -2.63 0.14
C ILE A 277 19.43 -2.78 0.37
N LEU A 278 18.98 -3.97 0.75
CA LEU A 278 17.63 -4.21 1.27
C LEU A 278 17.74 -4.44 2.78
N THR A 279 17.21 -3.52 3.59
CA THR A 279 17.21 -3.63 5.05
C THR A 279 15.87 -4.18 5.53
N SER A 280 15.88 -5.39 6.10
CA SER A 280 14.75 -6.05 6.75
C SER A 280 14.71 -5.74 8.26
N SER A 281 13.52 -5.60 8.84
CA SER A 281 13.36 -5.26 10.27
C SER A 281 13.20 -6.46 11.20
N ASP A 282 12.56 -7.52 10.71
CA ASP A 282 12.27 -8.75 11.46
C ASP A 282 12.09 -9.89 10.46
N SER A 283 13.20 -10.28 9.81
CA SER A 283 13.20 -11.33 8.80
C SER A 283 12.85 -12.68 9.44
N GLY A 284 11.93 -13.43 8.85
CA GLY A 284 11.52 -14.76 9.35
C GLY A 284 10.84 -14.79 10.73
N GLY A 285 10.63 -13.64 11.36
CA GLY A 285 10.16 -13.54 12.75
C GLY A 285 11.24 -13.91 13.78
N ASP A 286 12.50 -13.61 13.48
CA ASP A 286 13.67 -13.94 14.32
C ASP A 286 14.13 -12.76 15.20
N HIS A 287 13.45 -11.61 15.09
CA HIS A 287 13.72 -10.35 15.81
C HIS A 287 15.11 -9.77 15.56
N ILE A 288 15.71 -10.13 14.42
CA ILE A 288 16.97 -9.61 13.91
C ILE A 288 16.68 -8.71 12.71
N SER A 289 17.30 -7.54 12.70
CA SER A 289 17.32 -6.66 11.54
C SER A 289 18.58 -6.94 10.73
N GLU A 290 18.41 -7.19 9.44
CA GLU A 290 19.48 -7.59 8.53
C GLU A 290 19.53 -6.69 7.28
N ASP A 291 20.72 -6.54 6.70
CA ASP A 291 20.93 -5.97 5.38
C ASP A 291 21.26 -7.09 4.39
N GLU A 292 20.55 -7.15 3.27
CA GLU A 292 20.81 -8.02 2.13
C GLU A 292 21.39 -7.22 0.96
N TYR A 293 22.34 -7.80 0.22
CA TYR A 293 23.04 -7.12 -0.88
C TYR A 293 22.68 -7.71 -2.24
N VAL A 294 21.92 -6.97 -3.05
CA VAL A 294 21.40 -7.43 -4.35
C VAL A 294 21.84 -6.54 -5.53
N VAL A 295 22.10 -7.13 -6.69
CA VAL A 295 22.41 -6.44 -7.95
C VAL A 295 21.34 -6.84 -8.96
N LYS A 296 20.73 -5.89 -9.66
CA LYS A 296 19.83 -6.16 -10.79
C LYS A 296 20.48 -5.68 -12.08
N ASP A 297 20.58 -6.57 -13.06
CA ASP A 297 21.05 -6.25 -14.40
C ASP A 297 20.00 -6.62 -15.47
N ALA A 298 20.40 -6.73 -16.73
CA ALA A 298 19.49 -7.05 -17.82
C ALA A 298 19.13 -8.55 -17.91
N SER A 299 19.96 -9.45 -17.40
CA SER A 299 19.71 -10.90 -17.42
C SER A 299 19.21 -11.45 -16.10
N SER A 300 19.46 -10.77 -14.98
CA SER A 300 19.19 -11.38 -13.68
C SER A 300 19.10 -10.41 -12.49
N VAL A 301 18.72 -10.99 -11.33
CA VAL A 301 18.95 -10.42 -10.01
C VAL A 301 19.96 -11.31 -9.28
N VAL A 302 21.03 -10.74 -8.73
CA VAL A 302 22.19 -11.41 -8.10
C VAL A 302 22.30 -11.01 -6.63
N TYR A 303 22.59 -11.95 -5.74
CA TYR A 303 22.80 -11.70 -4.31
C TYR A 303 24.24 -12.02 -3.92
N LEU A 304 24.76 -11.15 -3.07
CA LEU A 304 26.16 -11.07 -2.70
C LEU A 304 26.37 -11.29 -1.20
N GLY A 305 25.30 -11.58 -0.45
CA GLY A 305 25.31 -11.92 0.98
C GLY A 305 24.49 -10.96 1.82
N ASN A 306 24.43 -11.25 3.12
CA ASN A 306 23.82 -10.41 4.14
C ASN A 306 24.87 -9.89 5.13
N ASN A 307 24.43 -9.11 6.11
CA ASN A 307 25.24 -8.66 7.26
C ASN A 307 25.06 -9.52 8.53
N ASP A 308 24.17 -10.51 8.51
CA ASP A 308 23.95 -11.36 9.69
C ASP A 308 25.17 -12.25 9.98
N ARG A 309 25.50 -12.36 11.26
CA ARG A 309 26.59 -13.20 11.76
C ARG A 309 26.10 -14.53 12.32
N SER A 310 24.79 -14.72 12.48
CA SER A 310 24.18 -16.02 12.80
C SER A 310 23.84 -16.87 11.57
N ASP A 311 24.07 -16.38 10.34
CA ASP A 311 23.91 -17.13 9.10
C ASP A 311 25.24 -17.78 8.63
N PRO A 312 25.46 -19.09 8.88
CA PRO A 312 26.61 -19.80 8.34
C PRO A 312 26.44 -20.24 6.88
N ILE A 313 25.23 -20.14 6.31
CA ILE A 313 24.87 -20.74 5.02
C ILE A 313 25.05 -19.76 3.86
N SER A 314 24.43 -18.58 3.91
CA SER A 314 24.49 -17.61 2.80
C SER A 314 25.93 -17.21 2.43
N PRO A 315 26.84 -16.93 3.39
CA PRO A 315 28.23 -16.61 3.08
C PRO A 315 29.01 -17.72 2.35
N ALA A 316 28.57 -18.98 2.47
CA ALA A 316 29.19 -20.13 1.80
C ALA A 316 28.68 -20.38 0.37
N LEU A 317 27.60 -19.68 -0.04
CA LEU A 317 26.92 -19.90 -1.31
C LEU A 317 27.10 -18.74 -2.31
N VAL A 318 27.25 -17.51 -1.81
CA VAL A 318 27.44 -16.28 -2.60
C VAL A 318 28.75 -16.25 -3.40
N PRO A 319 28.82 -15.50 -4.53
CA PRO A 319 27.73 -14.78 -5.21
C PRO A 319 26.97 -15.67 -6.19
N TYR A 320 25.76 -15.24 -6.56
CA TYR A 320 24.86 -16.06 -7.38
C TYR A 320 23.66 -15.21 -7.96
N MET A 321 23.00 -15.52 -9.13
CA MET A 321 21.72 -14.93 -9.70
C MET A 321 20.28 -15.57 -9.41
N SER A 322 19.40 -15.06 -8.53
CA SER A 322 18.18 -15.77 -8.01
C SER A 322 17.03 -15.86 -8.98
N LEU A 323 17.06 -15.01 -9.99
CA LEU A 323 16.02 -14.93 -10.97
C LEU A 323 16.66 -14.59 -12.29
N HIS A 324 16.22 -15.30 -13.32
CA HIS A 324 16.65 -15.10 -14.70
C HIS A 324 15.54 -14.39 -15.48
N PHE A 325 15.91 -13.35 -16.23
CA PHE A 325 14.99 -12.59 -17.07
C PHE A 325 15.01 -13.12 -18.53
N PRO A 326 13.85 -13.26 -19.18
CA PRO A 326 12.55 -12.73 -18.78
C PRO A 326 11.78 -13.71 -17.88
N LEU A 327 10.91 -13.16 -17.04
CA LEU A 327 9.92 -13.94 -16.30
C LEU A 327 8.92 -14.56 -17.29
N HIS A 328 9.01 -15.86 -17.54
CA HIS A 328 8.07 -16.59 -18.39
C HIS A 328 7.90 -18.02 -17.87
N VAL A 329 6.71 -18.60 -18.04
CA VAL A 329 6.39 -19.93 -17.48
C VAL A 329 7.31 -20.99 -18.06
N ASN A 330 7.79 -21.89 -17.21
CA ASN A 330 8.81 -22.92 -17.46
C ASN A 330 10.26 -22.42 -17.59
N ASN A 331 10.53 -21.12 -17.42
CA ASN A 331 11.91 -20.66 -17.18
C ASN A 331 12.40 -21.31 -15.86
N MET A 332 13.44 -22.13 -15.95
CA MET A 332 14.00 -22.92 -14.85
C MET A 332 15.52 -22.98 -14.99
N PHE A 333 16.23 -22.86 -13.86
CA PHE A 333 17.69 -22.97 -13.83
C PHE A 333 18.19 -23.52 -12.48
N GLU A 334 19.39 -24.10 -12.49
CA GLU A 334 20.10 -24.50 -11.27
C GLU A 334 20.67 -23.25 -10.59
N GLN A 335 20.15 -22.96 -9.40
CA GLN A 335 20.50 -21.78 -8.60
C GLN A 335 21.82 -21.98 -7.87
N VAL A 336 21.97 -23.17 -7.27
CA VAL A 336 23.13 -23.58 -6.47
C VAL A 336 23.38 -25.06 -6.68
N ASN A 337 24.65 -25.42 -6.83
CA ASN A 337 25.13 -26.78 -6.63
C ASN A 337 26.50 -26.68 -5.95
N ARG A 338 26.57 -27.15 -4.70
CA ARG A 338 27.77 -27.13 -3.86
C ARG A 338 27.83 -28.44 -3.09
N ASN A 339 28.97 -29.11 -3.18
CA ASN A 339 29.19 -30.40 -2.53
C ASN A 339 30.40 -30.28 -1.59
N GLY A 340 30.33 -30.94 -0.43
CA GLY A 340 31.45 -30.96 0.51
C GLY A 340 31.60 -29.71 1.39
N LEU A 341 30.56 -28.88 1.56
CA LEU A 341 30.63 -27.67 2.38
C LEU A 341 30.75 -28.04 3.86
N SER A 342 31.71 -27.47 4.58
CA SER A 342 31.92 -27.69 6.02
C SER A 342 31.27 -26.55 6.83
N LEU A 343 30.08 -26.79 7.38
CA LEU A 343 29.22 -25.79 8.02
C LEU A 343 28.63 -26.33 9.33
N ASP A 344 28.63 -25.54 10.40
CA ASP A 344 27.82 -25.80 11.59
C ASP A 344 26.37 -25.43 11.26
N VAL A 345 25.53 -26.42 10.94
CA VAL A 345 24.16 -26.20 10.46
C VAL A 345 23.09 -26.44 11.52
N ASP A 346 23.43 -26.89 12.73
CA ASP A 346 22.48 -26.94 13.85
C ASP A 346 22.87 -26.18 15.13
N GLY A 347 23.97 -25.43 15.07
CA GLY A 347 24.39 -24.43 16.05
C GLY A 347 25.01 -25.03 17.30
N ASP A 348 25.60 -26.22 17.20
CA ASP A 348 26.21 -26.92 18.33
C ASP A 348 27.73 -26.68 18.46
N GLY A 349 28.33 -25.97 17.50
CA GLY A 349 29.76 -25.66 17.44
C GLY A 349 30.61 -26.69 16.68
N ILE A 350 29.99 -27.70 16.06
CA ILE A 350 30.64 -28.71 15.23
C ILE A 350 30.19 -28.52 13.78
N ASN A 351 31.13 -28.56 12.83
CA ASN A 351 30.78 -28.48 11.41
C ASN A 351 30.38 -29.85 10.85
N GLU A 352 29.18 -29.94 10.30
CA GLU A 352 28.78 -31.00 9.37
C GLU A 352 29.47 -30.83 8.02
N THR A 353 29.51 -31.90 7.22
CA THR A 353 29.62 -31.74 5.77
C THR A 353 28.25 -31.82 5.12
N VAL A 354 27.95 -30.85 4.25
CA VAL A 354 26.65 -30.64 3.61
C VAL A 354 26.83 -30.52 2.10
N ASN A 355 25.95 -31.18 1.36
CA ASN A 355 25.74 -30.93 -0.06
C ASN A 355 24.44 -30.12 -0.21
N ILE A 356 24.48 -29.03 -0.98
CA ILE A 356 23.37 -28.11 -1.19
C ILE A 356 23.12 -28.02 -2.69
N SER A 357 21.90 -28.38 -3.11
CA SER A 357 21.42 -28.11 -4.46
C SER A 357 20.13 -27.29 -4.40
N SER A 358 19.95 -26.39 -5.37
CA SER A 358 18.75 -25.55 -5.46
C SER A 358 18.37 -25.29 -6.92
N THR A 359 17.08 -25.33 -7.21
CA THR A 359 16.50 -25.04 -8.52
C THR A 359 15.41 -23.98 -8.39
N VAL A 360 15.46 -22.95 -9.24
CA VAL A 360 14.42 -21.91 -9.34
C VAL A 360 13.58 -22.17 -10.59
N SER A 361 12.28 -21.94 -10.51
CA SER A 361 11.36 -22.06 -11.65
C SER A 361 10.20 -21.06 -11.61
N VAL A 362 9.87 -20.47 -12.75
CA VAL A 362 8.65 -19.65 -12.92
C VAL A 362 7.49 -20.59 -13.27
N ILE A 363 6.62 -20.84 -12.30
CA ILE A 363 5.57 -21.87 -12.39
C ILE A 363 4.19 -21.34 -12.83
N GLY A 364 4.02 -20.01 -12.94
CA GLY A 364 2.76 -19.42 -13.39
C GLY A 364 2.69 -17.90 -13.24
N PHE A 365 1.59 -17.33 -13.73
CA PHE A 365 1.16 -15.96 -13.42
C PHE A 365 -0.28 -16.02 -12.94
N GLU A 366 -0.59 -15.40 -11.81
CA GLU A 366 -1.93 -15.41 -11.22
C GLU A 366 -2.29 -14.06 -10.58
N ASN A 367 -3.57 -13.86 -10.27
CA ASN A 367 -4.02 -12.67 -9.55
C ASN A 367 -3.97 -12.95 -8.04
N ILE A 368 -3.28 -12.10 -7.29
CA ILE A 368 -3.07 -12.26 -5.84
C ILE A 368 -3.73 -11.13 -5.09
N ALA A 369 -4.54 -11.47 -4.09
CA ALA A 369 -5.13 -10.53 -3.15
C ALA A 369 -4.49 -10.69 -1.77
N VAL A 370 -4.01 -9.58 -1.22
CA VAL A 370 -3.43 -9.44 0.13
C VAL A 370 -3.94 -8.15 0.76
N THR A 371 -3.58 -7.86 2.02
CA THR A 371 -4.05 -6.67 2.74
C THR A 371 -3.73 -5.35 2.03
N ALA A 372 -2.59 -5.25 1.33
CA ALA A 372 -2.24 -4.08 0.53
C ALA A 372 -3.17 -3.88 -0.70
N GLY A 373 -3.80 -4.93 -1.22
CA GLY A 373 -4.70 -4.87 -2.37
C GLY A 373 -4.70 -6.12 -3.25
N SER A 374 -5.23 -5.99 -4.47
CA SER A 374 -5.26 -7.05 -5.49
C SER A 374 -4.32 -6.72 -6.65
N PHE A 375 -3.43 -7.65 -6.97
CA PHE A 375 -2.36 -7.51 -7.95
C PHE A 375 -2.54 -8.53 -9.08
N ALA A 376 -2.64 -8.04 -10.31
CA ALA A 376 -2.78 -8.87 -11.50
C ALA A 376 -1.42 -9.21 -12.12
N ASN A 377 -1.36 -10.30 -12.90
CA ASN A 377 -0.13 -10.77 -13.56
C ASN A 377 1.05 -10.97 -12.57
N THR A 378 0.74 -11.46 -11.37
CA THR A 378 1.73 -11.70 -10.32
C THR A 378 2.51 -12.98 -10.68
N ALA A 379 3.82 -12.85 -10.91
CA ALA A 379 4.71 -13.94 -11.26
C ALA A 379 4.89 -14.87 -10.05
N LYS A 380 4.57 -16.15 -10.22
CA LYS A 380 4.67 -17.19 -9.21
C LYS A 380 5.95 -17.99 -9.45
N VAL A 381 6.92 -17.78 -8.58
CA VAL A 381 8.25 -18.40 -8.64
C VAL A 381 8.36 -19.44 -7.54
N ARG A 382 8.87 -20.63 -7.85
CA ARG A 382 9.19 -21.67 -6.88
C ARG A 382 10.69 -21.88 -6.84
N THR A 383 11.24 -21.95 -5.63
CA THR A 383 12.59 -22.43 -5.35
C THR A 383 12.50 -23.72 -4.55
N GLU A 384 13.19 -24.76 -5.01
CA GLU A 384 13.28 -26.06 -4.35
C GLU A 384 14.74 -26.32 -3.98
N THR A 385 15.04 -26.31 -2.68
CA THR A 385 16.38 -26.48 -2.12
C THR A 385 16.47 -27.82 -1.39
N THR A 386 17.52 -28.60 -1.68
CA THR A 386 17.82 -29.86 -1.00
C THR A 386 19.15 -29.73 -0.25
N PHE A 387 19.13 -30.04 1.04
CA PHE A 387 20.32 -30.17 1.89
C PHE A 387 20.52 -31.65 2.20
N VAL A 388 21.69 -32.20 1.88
CA VAL A 388 22.08 -33.57 2.23
C VAL A 388 23.28 -33.52 3.16
N VAL A 389 23.09 -33.97 4.41
CA VAL A 389 24.13 -34.03 5.43
C VAL A 389 24.80 -35.40 5.41
N ASN A 390 26.10 -35.48 5.71
CA ASN A 390 26.91 -36.72 5.74
C ASN A 390 26.29 -37.94 6.44
N ASN A 391 25.40 -37.74 7.42
CA ASN A 391 24.70 -38.82 8.12
C ASN A 391 23.54 -39.44 7.31
N GLY A 392 23.35 -39.01 6.06
CA GLY A 392 22.27 -39.46 5.16
C GLY A 392 20.95 -38.69 5.34
N THR A 393 20.89 -37.69 6.22
CA THR A 393 19.70 -36.85 6.38
C THR A 393 19.53 -35.94 5.17
N SER A 394 18.38 -36.05 4.50
CA SER A 394 17.95 -35.11 3.47
C SER A 394 16.88 -34.17 4.06
N ILE A 395 17.03 -32.87 3.81
CA ILE A 395 16.02 -31.85 4.12
C ILE A 395 15.64 -31.15 2.82
N ILE A 396 14.34 -31.05 2.57
CA ILE A 396 13.80 -30.35 1.41
C ILE A 396 13.08 -29.11 1.91
N GLY A 397 13.50 -27.97 1.38
CA GLY A 397 12.82 -26.69 1.50
C GLY A 397 12.16 -26.32 0.18
N THR A 398 10.91 -25.87 0.25
CA THR A 398 10.21 -25.29 -0.90
C THR A 398 9.76 -23.88 -0.53
N GLN A 399 10.21 -22.89 -1.29
CA GLN A 399 9.68 -21.53 -1.23
C GLN A 399 8.84 -21.25 -2.48
N ILE A 400 7.72 -20.57 -2.30
CA ILE A 400 6.91 -19.99 -3.38
C ILE A 400 6.79 -18.50 -3.11
N SER A 401 7.27 -17.68 -4.05
CA SER A 401 7.23 -16.22 -4.00
C SER A 401 6.36 -15.68 -5.11
N TRP A 402 5.63 -14.60 -4.81
CA TRP A 402 4.70 -13.93 -5.71
C TRP A 402 5.16 -12.49 -5.93
N PHE A 403 5.67 -12.20 -7.12
CA PHE A 403 6.16 -10.88 -7.52
C PHE A 403 5.11 -10.17 -8.37
N ALA A 404 4.67 -8.97 -7.98
CA ALA A 404 3.72 -8.17 -8.75
C ALA A 404 4.43 -7.09 -9.59
N PRO A 405 3.94 -6.78 -10.81
CA PRO A 405 4.55 -5.78 -11.68
C PRO A 405 4.57 -4.39 -11.01
N GLY A 406 5.71 -3.71 -11.03
CA GLY A 406 5.91 -2.39 -10.43
C GLY A 406 5.83 -2.35 -8.89
N VAL A 407 5.70 -3.50 -8.22
CA VAL A 407 5.53 -3.59 -6.76
C VAL A 407 6.61 -4.42 -6.11
N GLY A 408 7.01 -5.57 -6.65
CA GLY A 408 7.90 -6.51 -5.95
C GLY A 408 7.15 -7.66 -5.29
N VAL A 409 7.73 -8.26 -4.25
CA VAL A 409 7.12 -9.38 -3.54
C VAL A 409 5.83 -8.90 -2.84
N VAL A 410 4.68 -9.49 -3.21
CA VAL A 410 3.40 -9.22 -2.53
C VAL A 410 3.02 -10.31 -1.53
N LYS A 411 3.63 -11.49 -1.69
CA LYS A 411 3.46 -12.65 -0.81
C LYS A 411 4.64 -13.60 -1.00
N TYR A 412 5.05 -14.29 0.05
CA TYR A 412 5.79 -15.54 -0.09
C TYR A 412 5.40 -16.56 0.99
N GLN A 413 5.67 -17.82 0.70
CA GLN A 413 5.49 -18.94 1.61
C GLN A 413 6.70 -19.85 1.51
N THR A 414 7.28 -20.19 2.66
CA THR A 414 8.38 -21.15 2.79
C THR A 414 7.91 -22.33 3.63
N THR A 415 8.08 -23.54 3.11
CA THR A 415 7.80 -24.80 3.81
C THR A 415 9.07 -25.63 3.88
N VAL A 416 9.46 -26.08 5.07
CA VAL A 416 10.59 -27.00 5.29
C VAL A 416 10.08 -28.25 5.99
N ALA A 417 10.47 -29.42 5.49
CA ALA A 417 10.09 -30.71 6.04
C ALA A 417 11.33 -31.53 6.42
N SER A 418 11.39 -32.01 7.67
CA SER A 418 12.47 -32.86 8.18
C SER A 418 11.99 -33.72 9.34
N GLY A 419 12.32 -35.02 9.32
CA GLY A 419 12.08 -35.93 10.46
C GLY A 419 10.62 -36.06 10.93
N GLY A 420 9.64 -35.78 10.07
CA GLY A 420 8.21 -35.75 10.43
C GLY A 420 7.70 -34.42 11.00
N VAL A 421 8.59 -33.43 11.16
CA VAL A 421 8.22 -32.04 11.50
C VAL A 421 8.08 -31.24 10.20
N ILE A 422 6.95 -30.55 10.05
CA ILE A 422 6.74 -29.52 9.03
C ILE A 422 6.75 -28.16 9.72
N ARG A 423 7.54 -27.24 9.16
CA ARG A 423 7.55 -25.80 9.50
C ARG A 423 7.07 -25.03 8.27
N THR A 424 6.22 -24.03 8.49
CA THR A 424 5.73 -23.14 7.43
C THR A 424 5.80 -21.68 7.88
N LEU A 425 6.43 -20.85 7.06
CA LEU A 425 6.49 -19.40 7.13
C LEU A 425 5.63 -18.81 6.01
N VAL A 426 4.85 -17.76 6.29
CA VAL A 426 4.10 -17.01 5.28
C VAL A 426 4.20 -15.52 5.59
N GLU A 427 4.57 -14.72 4.59
CA GLU A 427 4.46 -13.25 4.65
C GLU A 427 3.50 -12.75 3.57
N GLU A 428 2.61 -11.83 3.94
CA GLU A 428 1.66 -11.17 3.03
C GLU A 428 1.78 -9.65 3.15
N LEU A 429 1.85 -8.94 2.02
CA LEU A 429 2.04 -7.49 1.96
C LEU A 429 0.81 -6.75 2.52
N THR A 430 1.05 -5.86 3.48
CA THR A 430 0.04 -5.03 4.14
C THR A 430 0.06 -3.58 3.66
N SER A 431 1.23 -3.06 3.33
CA SER A 431 1.38 -1.79 2.60
C SER A 431 2.73 -1.69 1.90
N TYR A 432 2.83 -0.82 0.91
CA TYR A 432 4.10 -0.50 0.25
C TYR A 432 4.16 0.97 -0.19
N GLN A 433 5.39 1.44 -0.39
CA GLN A 433 5.76 2.65 -1.10
C GLN A 433 6.75 2.23 -2.20
N GLY A 434 6.38 2.41 -3.46
CA GLY A 434 7.16 1.92 -4.60
C GLY A 434 6.99 2.81 -5.84
N ASP A 435 8.08 3.35 -6.36
CA ASP A 435 8.16 4.10 -7.62
C ASP A 435 7.06 5.18 -7.79
N GLY A 436 6.78 5.91 -6.71
CA GLY A 436 5.77 6.98 -6.65
C GLY A 436 4.34 6.52 -6.31
N THR A 437 4.10 5.23 -6.19
CA THR A 437 2.84 4.63 -5.72
C THR A 437 2.92 4.33 -4.22
N VAL A 438 1.80 4.50 -3.51
CA VAL A 438 1.65 4.12 -2.10
C VAL A 438 0.30 3.43 -1.93
N GLN A 439 0.28 2.29 -1.25
CA GLN A 439 -0.93 1.48 -1.10
C GLN A 439 -0.94 0.75 0.24
N GLY A 440 -2.14 0.56 0.82
CA GLY A 440 -2.31 0.00 2.16
C GLY A 440 -2.00 1.00 3.28
N ALA A 441 -2.10 0.52 4.52
CA ALA A 441 -1.82 1.33 5.69
C ALA A 441 -0.32 1.40 5.98
N LEU A 442 0.28 2.58 5.79
CA LEU A 442 1.64 2.85 6.26
C LEU A 442 1.69 2.78 7.80
N PRO A 443 2.78 2.24 8.39
CA PRO A 443 2.99 2.27 9.84
C PRO A 443 2.96 3.71 10.38
N GLY A 444 2.39 3.88 11.57
CA GLY A 444 2.36 5.18 12.24
C GLY A 444 3.76 5.62 12.64
N VAL A 445 4.26 6.72 12.05
CA VAL A 445 5.57 7.28 12.44
C VAL A 445 5.46 7.94 13.81
N ILE A 446 6.33 7.54 14.74
CA ILE A 446 6.34 8.13 16.08
C ILE A 446 7.16 9.42 16.09
N VAL A 447 6.48 10.57 16.04
CA VAL A 447 7.08 11.86 16.39
C VAL A 447 6.98 12.07 17.89
N ASN A 448 8.04 11.71 18.63
CA ASN A 448 8.10 11.84 20.09
C ASN A 448 8.25 13.30 20.54
N THR A 449 7.25 13.86 21.22
CA THR A 449 7.28 15.25 21.74
C THR A 449 7.79 15.40 23.19
N GLY A 450 8.57 14.43 23.69
CA GLY A 450 9.00 14.40 25.10
C GLY A 450 7.87 14.06 26.11
N PRO A 451 8.22 13.76 27.37
CA PRO A 451 7.25 13.35 28.39
C PRO A 451 6.44 14.54 28.94
N THR A 452 5.34 14.25 29.63
CA THR A 452 4.65 15.22 30.50
C THR A 452 4.46 14.66 31.91
N SER A 453 4.85 15.41 32.92
CA SER A 453 4.61 15.05 34.32
C SER A 453 3.31 15.66 34.84
N GLY A 454 2.36 14.82 35.27
CA GLY A 454 1.25 15.24 36.13
C GLY A 454 -0.17 15.07 35.57
N ILE A 455 -0.99 14.37 36.37
CA ILE A 455 -2.44 14.47 36.59
C ILE A 455 -3.31 15.09 35.46
N GLU A 456 -4.10 14.21 34.81
CA GLU A 456 -5.46 14.44 34.26
C GLU A 456 -5.79 15.69 33.41
N VAL A 457 -4.80 16.40 32.85
CA VAL A 457 -5.06 17.41 31.80
C VAL A 457 -4.87 16.78 30.42
N ILE A 458 -5.97 16.57 29.69
CA ILE A 458 -5.99 15.96 28.35
C ILE A 458 -5.30 16.91 27.34
N PRO A 459 -4.14 16.56 26.76
CA PRO A 459 -3.40 17.51 25.94
C PRO A 459 -3.92 17.59 24.50
N GLY A 460 -3.93 18.82 23.97
CA GLY A 460 -3.85 19.21 22.56
C GLY A 460 -4.26 18.19 21.51
N LYS A 461 -5.56 18.08 21.23
CA LYS A 461 -6.07 17.48 19.97
C LYS A 461 -5.28 18.12 18.81
N ALA A 462 -4.58 17.30 18.03
CA ALA A 462 -3.87 17.76 16.84
C ALA A 462 -4.86 18.35 15.82
N SER A 463 -4.36 19.03 14.80
CA SER A 463 -5.21 19.47 13.68
C SER A 463 -4.51 19.18 12.37
N ILE A 464 -5.30 18.87 11.34
CA ILE A 464 -4.84 18.44 10.03
C ILE A 464 -5.62 19.24 8.98
N ALA A 465 -4.91 19.76 7.99
CA ALA A 465 -5.51 20.30 6.77
C ALA A 465 -4.68 19.86 5.56
N SER A 466 -5.26 19.91 4.37
CA SER A 466 -4.57 19.60 3.11
C SER A 466 -4.70 20.74 2.11
N ASN A 467 -3.66 20.91 1.28
CA ASN A 467 -3.66 21.78 0.10
C ASN A 467 -4.25 21.10 -1.16
N GLY A 468 -4.69 19.85 -1.07
CA GLY A 468 -5.14 19.05 -2.21
C GLY A 468 -4.10 18.05 -2.73
N THR A 469 -2.85 18.12 -2.26
CA THR A 469 -1.79 17.14 -2.55
C THR A 469 -1.22 16.54 -1.26
N ASP A 470 -0.85 17.41 -0.33
CA ASP A 470 -0.11 17.13 0.90
C ASP A 470 -0.91 17.59 2.13
N PHE A 471 -0.42 17.30 3.32
CA PHE A 471 -1.08 17.60 4.58
C PHE A 471 -0.14 18.36 5.52
N LEU A 472 -0.67 19.37 6.21
CA LEU A 472 -0.03 19.99 7.37
C LEU A 472 -0.72 19.48 8.64
N VAL A 473 0.03 18.79 9.50
CA VAL A 473 -0.40 18.41 10.84
C VAL A 473 0.21 19.38 11.85
N THR A 474 -0.58 19.86 12.81
CA THR A 474 -0.13 20.76 13.87
C THR A 474 -0.31 20.14 15.25
N GLY A 475 0.72 20.22 16.09
CA GLY A 475 0.77 19.69 17.45
C GLY A 475 1.40 20.67 18.45
N CYS A 476 1.59 20.21 19.69
CA CYS A 476 1.99 21.03 20.83
C CYS A 476 2.96 20.24 21.74
N THR A 477 4.22 20.68 21.82
CA THR A 477 5.26 20.03 22.65
C THR A 477 5.51 20.81 23.95
N ALA A 478 5.46 20.11 25.09
CA ALA A 478 5.60 20.71 26.40
C ALA A 478 7.05 20.72 26.93
N LEU A 479 7.89 19.78 26.49
CA LEU A 479 9.28 19.62 26.95
C LEU A 479 10.24 19.44 25.76
N GLY A 480 11.52 19.74 25.98
CA GLY A 480 12.59 19.64 25.00
C GLY A 480 13.34 20.96 24.81
N SER A 481 14.17 21.05 23.78
CA SER A 481 14.96 22.26 23.49
C SER A 481 14.14 23.44 22.95
N ASN A 482 12.94 23.19 22.40
CA ASN A 482 12.02 24.20 21.87
C ASN A 482 10.55 23.85 22.20
N PRO A 483 10.07 24.08 23.44
CA PRO A 483 8.68 23.86 23.79
C PRO A 483 7.75 24.87 23.08
N GLY A 484 6.58 24.42 22.64
CA GLY A 484 5.63 25.23 21.88
C GLY A 484 4.82 24.46 20.82
N ILE A 485 4.07 25.21 20.02
CA ILE A 485 3.26 24.69 18.92
C ILE A 485 4.15 24.45 17.71
N PHE A 486 3.92 23.34 17.01
CA PHE A 486 4.71 22.94 15.85
C PHE A 486 3.81 22.47 14.69
N GLY A 487 4.40 22.46 13.50
CA GLY A 487 3.82 21.89 12.28
C GLY A 487 4.69 20.77 11.73
N ILE A 488 4.09 19.83 11.01
CA ILE A 488 4.76 18.76 10.27
C ILE A 488 4.06 18.61 8.93
N PHE A 489 4.82 18.67 7.83
CA PHE A 489 4.29 18.33 6.52
C PHE A 489 4.36 16.84 6.28
N ILE A 490 3.27 16.27 5.80
CA ILE A 490 3.17 14.90 5.31
C ILE A 490 2.79 15.00 3.84
N THR A 491 3.62 14.48 2.96
CA THR A 491 3.30 14.52 1.52
C THR A 491 2.06 13.67 1.21
N GLY A 492 1.46 13.87 0.04
CA GLY A 492 0.42 12.99 -0.50
C GLY A 492 0.85 11.53 -0.69
N LEU A 493 2.15 11.24 -0.56
CA LEU A 493 2.76 9.92 -0.59
C LEU A 493 3.15 9.43 0.81
N GLY A 494 2.62 10.03 1.89
CA GLY A 494 2.87 9.62 3.27
C GLY A 494 4.27 9.95 3.80
N LYS A 495 5.22 10.42 2.96
CA LYS A 495 6.55 10.85 3.42
C LYS A 495 6.41 12.03 4.39
N ILE A 496 6.99 11.89 5.58
CA ILE A 496 6.95 12.88 6.64
C ILE A 496 8.19 13.79 6.58
N GLY A 497 7.96 15.09 6.68
CA GLY A 497 8.99 16.12 6.73
C GLY A 497 9.46 16.45 8.16
N SER A 498 10.46 17.32 8.27
CA SER A 498 10.94 17.82 9.57
C SER A 498 9.90 18.69 10.28
N GLN A 499 9.88 18.63 11.61
CA GLN A 499 9.08 19.51 12.46
C GLN A 499 9.51 20.98 12.30
N MET A 500 8.54 21.88 12.14
CA MET A 500 8.74 23.34 12.09
C MET A 500 8.10 24.03 13.30
N PRO A 501 8.73 25.07 13.89
CA PRO A 501 8.14 25.84 14.98
C PRO A 501 7.02 26.76 14.46
N ILE A 502 5.85 26.69 15.08
CA ILE A 502 4.73 27.60 14.84
C ILE A 502 4.70 28.70 15.91
N ALA A 503 4.76 28.33 17.19
CA ALA A 503 4.79 29.28 18.31
C ALA A 503 5.65 28.74 19.44
N THR A 504 6.40 29.60 20.14
CA THR A 504 7.27 29.22 21.26
C THR A 504 6.60 29.46 22.61
N GLY A 505 6.70 28.51 23.54
CA GLY A 505 6.29 28.67 24.95
C GLY A 505 4.81 28.39 25.29
N ASP A 506 3.91 28.36 24.30
CA ASP A 506 2.45 28.23 24.51
C ASP A 506 1.94 26.78 24.69
N CYS A 507 2.69 25.89 25.35
CA CYS A 507 2.39 24.44 25.43
C CYS A 507 2.64 23.78 26.80
N LEU A 508 2.54 24.53 27.90
CA LEU A 508 2.82 24.01 29.25
C LEU A 508 1.68 23.09 29.76
N PRO A 509 1.94 22.17 30.72
CA PRO A 509 0.94 21.19 31.17
C PRO A 509 -0.37 21.78 31.72
N GLU A 510 -0.33 22.96 32.33
CA GLU A 510 -1.50 23.69 32.84
C GLU A 510 -2.20 24.53 31.75
N ILE A 511 -1.55 24.74 30.60
CA ILE A 511 -1.93 25.66 29.53
C ILE A 511 -1.69 24.97 28.18
N VAL A 512 -2.55 24.02 27.82
CA VAL A 512 -2.39 23.30 26.55
C VAL A 512 -3.10 24.03 25.41
N ALA A 513 -2.32 24.71 24.56
CA ALA A 513 -2.82 25.25 23.31
C ALA A 513 -3.46 24.15 22.46
N LYS A 514 -4.63 24.46 21.90
CA LYS A 514 -5.36 23.60 20.96
C LYS A 514 -5.23 24.23 19.58
N PRO A 515 -4.21 23.88 18.79
CA PRO A 515 -4.07 24.43 17.45
C PRO A 515 -5.19 23.92 16.54
N SER A 516 -5.66 24.77 15.64
CA SER A 516 -6.54 24.39 14.53
C SER A 516 -5.94 24.90 13.24
N VAL A 517 -5.95 24.12 12.17
CA VAL A 517 -5.41 24.52 10.86
C VAL A 517 -6.46 24.39 9.77
N ALA A 518 -6.44 25.32 8.81
CA ALA A 518 -7.18 25.24 7.54
C ALA A 518 -6.29 25.70 6.40
N PHE A 519 -6.49 25.14 5.19
CA PHE A 519 -5.85 25.62 3.98
C PHE A 519 -6.72 26.67 3.27
N GLY A 520 -6.11 27.77 2.87
CA GLY A 520 -6.74 28.94 2.24
C GLY A 520 -6.42 29.12 0.76
N GLY A 521 -6.23 28.02 0.02
CA GLY A 521 -5.98 28.05 -1.43
C GLY A 521 -4.60 28.52 -1.88
N SER A 522 -3.72 28.95 -0.94
CA SER A 522 -2.36 29.42 -1.22
C SER A 522 -1.40 29.34 -0.01
N ASN A 523 -1.96 29.23 1.19
CA ASN A 523 -1.24 28.99 2.44
C ASN A 523 -2.17 28.28 3.43
N TYR A 524 -1.61 27.74 4.49
CA TYR A 524 -2.33 27.27 5.66
C TYR A 524 -2.38 28.38 6.70
N LEU A 525 -3.49 28.52 7.42
CA LEU A 525 -3.57 29.32 8.64
C LEU A 525 -3.70 28.39 9.85
N VAL A 526 -2.68 28.39 10.72
CA VAL A 526 -2.72 27.71 12.02
C VAL A 526 -3.15 28.72 13.08
N VAL A 527 -4.27 28.50 13.76
CA VAL A 527 -4.76 29.35 14.86
C VAL A 527 -4.63 28.65 16.20
N TYR A 528 -4.36 29.44 17.25
CA TYR A 528 -4.15 28.96 18.61
C TYR A 528 -4.46 30.05 19.63
N HIS A 529 -4.62 29.66 20.90
CA HIS A 529 -4.63 30.62 22.00
C HIS A 529 -3.21 30.76 22.56
N GLN A 530 -2.81 31.98 22.88
CA GLN A 530 -1.59 32.29 23.64
C GLN A 530 -1.98 32.75 25.04
N THR A 531 -1.29 32.28 26.08
CA THR A 531 -1.49 32.78 27.44
C THR A 531 -0.43 33.82 27.79
N LEU A 532 -0.87 34.98 28.25
CA LEU A 532 0.05 36.05 28.63
C LEU A 532 0.70 35.80 30.01
N PRO A 533 1.90 36.35 30.26
CA PRO A 533 2.49 36.33 31.60
C PRO A 533 1.51 36.80 32.67
N PHE A 534 1.58 36.20 33.86
CA PHE A 534 0.63 36.38 34.97
C PHE A 534 -0.79 35.79 34.77
N GLY A 535 -1.04 35.04 33.69
CA GLY A 535 -1.99 33.92 33.68
C GLY A 535 -3.49 34.22 33.62
N VAL A 536 -3.91 35.48 33.51
CA VAL A 536 -5.34 35.87 33.52
C VAL A 536 -5.97 36.13 32.15
N ASN A 537 -5.18 36.51 31.14
CA ASN A 537 -5.67 36.87 29.81
C ASN A 537 -5.11 35.94 28.73
N LYS A 538 -5.96 35.49 27.81
CA LYS A 538 -5.55 34.70 26.63
C LYS A 538 -5.90 35.42 25.34
N LEU A 539 -4.94 35.47 24.41
CA LEU A 539 -5.09 36.05 23.07
C LEU A 539 -5.44 34.94 22.08
N ILE A 540 -6.16 35.27 21.01
CA ILE A 540 -6.19 34.39 19.82
C ILE A 540 -5.15 34.90 18.83
N ARG A 541 -4.25 34.01 18.43
CA ARG A 541 -3.22 34.24 17.42
C ARG A 541 -3.37 33.28 16.25
N GLY A 542 -2.72 33.62 15.15
CA GLY A 542 -2.50 32.71 14.05
C GLY A 542 -1.07 32.77 13.53
N LYS A 543 -0.71 31.82 12.68
CA LYS A 543 0.48 31.86 11.84
C LYS A 543 0.19 31.21 10.51
N ARG A 544 0.53 31.91 9.43
CA ARG A 544 0.45 31.41 8.07
C ARG A 544 1.68 30.56 7.74
N VAL A 545 1.45 29.47 7.02
CA VAL A 545 2.49 28.54 6.56
C VAL A 545 2.29 28.32 5.06
N SER A 546 3.33 28.43 4.26
CA SER A 546 3.26 28.19 2.81
C SER A 546 2.92 26.73 2.50
N GLU A 547 2.53 26.47 1.25
CA GLU A 547 2.39 25.09 0.73
C GLU A 547 3.68 24.25 0.84
N GLY A 548 4.84 24.91 0.88
CA GLY A 548 6.15 24.26 1.09
C GLY A 548 6.60 24.16 2.55
N GLY A 549 5.74 24.44 3.53
CA GLY A 549 6.08 24.30 4.94
C GLY A 549 6.98 25.40 5.52
N VAL A 550 6.89 26.62 5.00
CA VAL A 550 7.64 27.78 5.51
C VAL A 550 6.71 28.75 6.22
N ALA A 551 7.03 29.15 7.45
CA ALA A 551 6.29 30.19 8.16
C ALA A 551 6.35 31.53 7.40
N LEU A 552 5.19 32.15 7.18
CA LEU A 552 5.03 33.39 6.39
C LEU A 552 4.89 34.65 7.24
N ASP A 553 4.70 34.50 8.54
CA ASP A 553 4.60 35.60 9.52
C ASP A 553 5.81 35.56 10.48
N GLY A 554 6.06 36.68 11.17
CA GLY A 554 7.15 36.79 12.15
C GLY A 554 7.04 35.84 13.36
N SER A 555 8.01 35.92 14.28
CA SER A 555 8.06 35.10 15.51
C SER A 555 6.71 35.03 16.22
N ASP A 556 6.07 36.18 16.38
CA ASP A 556 4.87 36.36 17.17
C ASP A 556 3.57 35.97 16.43
N GLY A 557 3.67 35.67 15.13
CA GLY A 557 2.50 35.41 14.27
C GLY A 557 1.61 36.64 14.06
N LEU A 558 0.37 36.40 13.63
CA LEU A 558 -0.68 37.41 13.49
C LEU A 558 -1.61 37.42 14.70
N LEU A 559 -2.10 38.61 15.07
CA LEU A 559 -3.09 38.79 16.14
C LEU A 559 -4.51 38.69 15.55
N VAL A 560 -5.28 37.70 16.01
CA VAL A 560 -6.69 37.52 15.61
C VAL A 560 -7.61 38.31 16.54
N SER A 561 -7.34 38.29 17.86
CA SER A 561 -8.13 39.04 18.83
C SER A 561 -7.38 39.27 20.14
N ASP A 562 -7.39 40.51 20.64
CA ASP A 562 -6.88 40.92 21.94
C ASP A 562 -7.99 41.15 22.98
N ALA A 563 -7.69 40.87 24.24
CA ALA A 563 -8.59 41.02 25.38
C ALA A 563 -7.81 41.66 26.52
N THR A 564 -8.37 42.72 27.08
CA THR A 564 -7.85 43.34 28.29
C THR A 564 -8.33 42.62 29.57
N ILE A 565 -9.41 41.83 29.50
CA ILE A 565 -10.12 41.27 30.68
C ILE A 565 -10.79 39.88 30.52
N ALA A 566 -10.54 39.13 29.43
CA ALA A 566 -11.29 37.90 29.13
C ALA A 566 -10.40 36.68 28.84
N ASP A 567 -10.85 35.50 29.27
CA ASP A 567 -10.19 34.22 28.95
C ASP A 567 -10.74 33.66 27.63
N ARG A 568 -9.85 33.30 26.70
CA ARG A 568 -10.19 32.82 25.36
C ARG A 568 -9.54 31.49 25.04
N CYS A 569 -10.31 30.55 24.51
CA CYS A 569 -9.79 29.23 24.19
C CYS A 569 -10.53 28.54 23.03
N CYS A 570 -10.12 27.30 22.76
CA CYS A 570 -10.76 26.39 21.79
C CYS A 570 -11.01 27.02 20.42
N ALA A 571 -10.01 27.70 19.86
CA ALA A 571 -10.10 28.28 18.53
C ALA A 571 -10.26 27.19 17.45
N ALA A 572 -11.12 27.45 16.47
CA ALA A 572 -11.28 26.64 15.26
C ALA A 572 -11.25 27.54 14.03
N VAL A 573 -10.84 27.01 12.88
CA VAL A 573 -10.74 27.76 11.62
C VAL A 573 -11.30 26.96 10.45
N GLY A 574 -12.01 27.64 9.55
CA GLY A 574 -12.46 27.13 8.25
C GLY A 574 -12.23 28.18 7.16
N PHE A 575 -12.39 27.80 5.88
CA PHE A 575 -12.14 28.68 4.73
C PHE A 575 -13.33 28.67 3.75
N ASP A 576 -13.75 29.84 3.26
CA ASP A 576 -14.89 29.99 2.33
C ASP A 576 -14.50 29.98 0.83
N GLY A 577 -13.22 29.77 0.52
CA GLY A 577 -12.68 29.96 -0.83
C GLY A 577 -12.06 31.35 -1.06
N THR A 578 -12.33 32.31 -0.18
CA THR A 578 -11.80 33.70 -0.24
C THR A 578 -11.09 34.10 1.05
N ASN A 579 -11.69 33.83 2.22
CA ASN A 579 -11.21 34.21 3.55
C ASN A 579 -11.32 33.03 4.52
N TYR A 580 -10.54 33.08 5.59
CA TYR A 580 -10.73 32.22 6.75
C TYR A 580 -11.78 32.82 7.68
N LEU A 581 -12.62 31.98 8.29
CA LEU A 581 -13.37 32.31 9.51
C LEU A 581 -12.70 31.59 10.68
N VAL A 582 -12.18 32.38 11.62
CA VAL A 582 -11.65 31.90 12.90
C VAL A 582 -12.74 32.12 13.96
N VAL A 583 -13.09 31.09 14.72
CA VAL A 583 -14.04 31.17 15.84
C VAL A 583 -13.39 30.73 17.14
N TRP A 584 -13.77 31.32 18.27
CA TRP A 584 -13.28 30.96 19.61
C TRP A 584 -14.38 31.15 20.65
N SER A 585 -14.22 30.53 21.82
CA SER A 585 -15.02 30.88 22.99
C SER A 585 -14.28 31.90 23.86
N GLU A 586 -15.04 32.87 24.37
CA GLU A 586 -14.58 33.97 25.20
C GLU A 586 -15.41 34.02 26.47
N ARG A 587 -14.73 33.86 27.61
CA ARG A 587 -15.31 33.85 28.94
C ARG A 587 -15.23 35.25 29.54
N GLY A 588 -16.39 35.89 29.63
CA GLY A 588 -16.59 37.13 30.37
C GLY A 588 -16.78 36.87 31.87
N THR A 589 -17.29 37.89 32.57
CA THR A 589 -17.50 37.85 34.03
C THR A 589 -18.67 36.96 34.47
N SER A 590 -19.66 36.75 33.61
CA SER A 590 -20.93 36.05 33.90
C SER A 590 -21.17 34.81 33.03
N ASP A 591 -20.58 34.78 31.85
CA ASP A 591 -20.97 33.91 30.74
C ASP A 591 -19.81 33.67 29.76
N GLU A 592 -19.91 32.58 29.01
CA GLU A 592 -18.98 32.25 27.93
C GLU A 592 -19.73 32.34 26.59
N LYS A 593 -19.14 33.02 25.61
CA LYS A 593 -19.77 33.32 24.32
C LYS A 593 -18.85 32.98 23.16
N ILE A 594 -19.43 32.65 22.01
CA ILE A 594 -18.68 32.43 20.78
C ILE A 594 -18.56 33.74 20.01
N TYR A 595 -17.34 34.02 19.57
CA TYR A 595 -16.98 35.13 18.68
C TYR A 595 -16.32 34.58 17.41
N GLY A 596 -16.33 35.39 16.36
CA GLY A 596 -15.66 35.11 15.10
C GLY A 596 -14.81 36.28 14.62
N ALA A 597 -13.80 35.97 13.80
CA ALA A 597 -13.03 36.94 13.03
C ALA A 597 -12.81 36.42 11.61
N ARG A 598 -12.93 37.29 10.61
CA ARG A 598 -12.56 36.95 9.23
C ARG A 598 -11.10 37.34 8.99
N ILE A 599 -10.28 36.42 8.51
CA ILE A 599 -8.87 36.65 8.19
C ILE A 599 -8.66 36.42 6.69
N ALA A 600 -8.06 37.37 5.98
CA ALA A 600 -7.72 37.20 4.56
C ALA A 600 -6.45 36.34 4.38
N PRO A 601 -6.23 35.70 3.21
CA PRO A 601 -5.03 34.89 2.94
C PRO A 601 -3.69 35.63 3.06
N ASN A 602 -3.70 36.97 2.96
CA ASN A 602 -2.55 37.84 3.21
C ASN A 602 -2.26 38.09 4.72
N GLY A 603 -3.05 37.51 5.62
CA GLY A 603 -2.93 37.67 7.07
C GLY A 603 -3.72 38.86 7.65
N GLN A 604 -4.39 39.66 6.82
CA GLN A 604 -5.16 40.82 7.28
C GLN A 604 -6.41 40.38 8.06
N ASN A 605 -6.57 40.89 9.28
CA ASN A 605 -7.80 40.76 10.04
C ASN A 605 -8.87 41.72 9.48
N LEU A 606 -10.00 41.18 9.05
CA LEU A 606 -11.12 41.89 8.43
C LEU A 606 -12.25 42.22 9.41
N GLY A 607 -12.06 41.98 10.71
CA GLY A 607 -12.97 42.37 11.78
C GLY A 607 -13.43 41.20 12.67
N VAL A 608 -13.58 41.50 13.96
CA VAL A 608 -14.12 40.63 15.01
C VAL A 608 -15.62 40.91 15.20
N PHE A 609 -16.43 39.88 15.42
CA PHE A 609 -17.87 39.98 15.65
C PHE A 609 -18.40 38.90 16.61
N PRO A 610 -19.45 39.18 17.39
CA PRO A 610 -20.11 38.17 18.23
C PRO A 610 -20.96 37.20 17.41
N ILE A 611 -21.00 35.93 17.81
CA ILE A 611 -21.88 34.91 17.21
C ILE A 611 -23.05 34.58 18.14
N THR A 612 -22.82 34.34 19.44
CA THR A 612 -23.87 33.87 20.38
C THR A 612 -24.35 34.91 21.40
N ASN A 613 -24.02 36.20 21.22
CA ASN A 613 -24.32 37.23 22.23
C ASN A 613 -25.82 37.48 22.48
N ALA A 614 -26.70 37.08 21.54
CA ALA A 614 -28.16 37.12 21.72
C ALA A 614 -28.74 35.84 22.36
N ILE A 615 -27.93 34.81 22.60
CA ILE A 615 -28.36 33.50 23.10
C ILE A 615 -28.07 33.44 24.62
N PRO A 616 -29.04 33.03 25.47
CA PRO A 616 -28.81 32.89 26.91
C PRO A 616 -27.93 31.68 27.25
N GLY A 617 -27.40 31.61 28.48
CA GLY A 617 -26.53 30.52 28.93
C GLY A 617 -25.06 30.69 28.52
N GLN A 618 -24.26 29.63 28.64
CA GLN A 618 -22.87 29.55 28.21
C GLN A 618 -22.77 28.81 26.87
N GLN A 619 -21.86 29.25 25.99
CA GLN A 619 -21.52 28.58 24.74
C GLN A 619 -20.01 28.44 24.62
N PHE A 620 -19.53 27.22 24.37
CA PHE A 620 -18.10 26.88 24.41
C PHE A 620 -17.72 25.75 23.43
N ARG A 621 -16.40 25.55 23.26
CA ARG A 621 -15.81 24.54 22.34
C ARG A 621 -16.35 24.64 20.89
N PRO A 622 -16.25 25.81 20.22
CA PRO A 622 -16.82 25.98 18.89
C PRO A 622 -16.08 25.17 17.82
N LYS A 623 -16.81 24.81 16.76
CA LYS A 623 -16.29 24.21 15.53
C LYS A 623 -16.95 24.85 14.32
N VAL A 624 -16.28 24.78 13.17
CA VAL A 624 -16.72 25.43 11.93
C VAL A 624 -16.43 24.55 10.71
N ALA A 625 -17.38 24.50 9.77
CA ALA A 625 -17.19 23.95 8.43
C ALA A 625 -17.90 24.84 7.40
N PHE A 626 -17.51 24.77 6.12
CA PHE A 626 -18.08 25.56 5.03
C PHE A 626 -18.75 24.65 3.99
N ASP A 627 -19.95 25.00 3.52
CA ASP A 627 -20.72 24.19 2.55
C ASP A 627 -20.59 24.62 1.08
N GLY A 628 -19.69 25.56 0.78
CA GLY A 628 -19.62 26.22 -0.55
C GLY A 628 -20.52 27.46 -0.67
N THR A 629 -21.23 27.85 0.39
CA THR A 629 -22.07 29.07 0.40
C THR A 629 -22.04 29.77 1.77
N ASN A 630 -22.18 29.05 2.87
CA ASN A 630 -22.12 29.56 4.24
C ASN A 630 -21.21 28.71 5.10
N TYR A 631 -20.71 29.30 6.18
CA TYR A 631 -20.16 28.54 7.30
C TYR A 631 -21.31 28.03 8.17
N LEU A 632 -21.18 26.82 8.72
CA LEU A 632 -21.94 26.38 9.88
C LEU A 632 -20.99 26.35 11.08
N VAL A 633 -21.28 27.18 12.08
CA VAL A 633 -20.59 27.18 13.37
C VAL A 633 -21.45 26.42 14.37
N ILE A 634 -20.85 25.48 15.09
CA ILE A 634 -21.51 24.69 16.14
C ILE A 634 -20.74 24.81 17.46
N TRP A 635 -21.41 24.58 18.58
CA TRP A 635 -20.83 24.68 19.93
C TRP A 635 -21.54 23.73 20.90
N SER A 636 -20.87 23.42 22.01
CA SER A 636 -21.55 22.93 23.22
C SER A 636 -22.14 24.12 23.97
N GLU A 637 -23.33 23.96 24.54
CA GLU A 637 -23.96 24.97 25.38
C GLU A 637 -24.41 24.40 26.72
N SER A 638 -24.46 25.26 27.74
CA SER A 638 -25.07 24.94 29.02
C SER A 638 -25.93 26.10 29.51
N ASN A 639 -27.10 25.76 30.02
CA ASN A 639 -28.04 26.67 30.65
C ASN A 639 -28.05 26.35 32.14
N PHE A 640 -27.46 27.21 32.98
CA PHE A 640 -27.19 27.06 34.42
C PHE A 640 -28.31 26.50 35.34
N VAL A 641 -29.52 26.31 34.81
CA VAL A 641 -30.72 25.80 35.47
C VAL A 641 -30.90 24.28 35.28
N THR A 642 -30.42 23.70 34.17
CA THR A 642 -30.44 22.25 33.91
C THR A 642 -29.03 21.68 33.90
N THR A 643 -28.86 20.45 34.36
CA THR A 643 -27.54 19.84 34.61
C THR A 643 -26.84 19.31 33.36
N GLY A 644 -27.41 19.42 32.16
CA GLY A 644 -26.86 18.89 30.91
C GLY A 644 -25.98 19.86 30.10
N GLU A 645 -25.15 19.32 29.21
CA GLU A 645 -24.59 20.05 28.05
C GLU A 645 -25.44 19.68 26.82
N ASP A 646 -25.83 20.66 26.00
CA ASP A 646 -26.52 20.48 24.71
C ASP A 646 -25.56 20.81 23.55
N ILE A 647 -25.90 20.43 22.30
CA ILE A 647 -25.22 20.91 21.08
C ILE A 647 -26.13 21.83 20.29
N SER A 648 -25.59 22.97 19.85
CA SER A 648 -26.29 23.98 19.03
C SER A 648 -25.41 24.54 17.92
N GLY A 649 -26.02 25.25 16.97
CA GLY A 649 -25.30 25.92 15.89
C GLY A 649 -26.01 27.12 15.28
N ALA A 650 -25.30 27.82 14.40
CA ALA A 650 -25.80 28.90 13.57
C ALA A 650 -25.01 29.00 12.26
N ARG A 651 -25.67 29.35 11.16
CA ARG A 651 -25.00 29.64 9.88
C ARG A 651 -24.46 31.07 9.88
N ILE A 652 -23.28 31.24 9.31
CA ILE A 652 -22.60 32.54 9.14
C ILE A 652 -22.31 32.72 7.64
N ALA A 653 -22.72 33.84 7.07
CA ALA A 653 -22.40 34.18 5.69
C ALA A 653 -20.89 34.53 5.54
N PRO A 654 -20.29 34.42 4.35
CA PRO A 654 -18.91 34.86 4.06
C PRO A 654 -18.62 36.33 4.41
N THR A 655 -19.64 37.16 4.52
CA THR A 655 -19.58 38.55 4.98
C THR A 655 -19.32 38.71 6.49
N GLY A 656 -19.49 37.65 7.29
CA GLY A 656 -19.54 37.68 8.75
C GLY A 656 -20.95 37.86 9.34
N THR A 657 -21.99 37.89 8.50
CA THR A 657 -23.38 38.02 8.98
C THR A 657 -23.87 36.72 9.60
N VAL A 658 -24.28 36.75 10.88
CA VAL A 658 -24.97 35.63 11.54
C VAL A 658 -26.38 35.50 10.95
N LEU A 659 -26.65 34.39 10.26
CA LEU A 659 -27.92 34.15 9.57
C LEU A 659 -28.99 33.57 10.51
N ASP A 660 -28.57 32.85 11.54
CA ASP A 660 -29.44 32.26 12.57
C ASP A 660 -29.11 32.88 13.95
N PRO A 661 -29.46 34.16 14.21
CA PRO A 661 -28.99 34.89 15.40
C PRO A 661 -29.54 34.37 16.74
N GLY A 662 -30.60 33.57 16.73
CA GLY A 662 -31.08 32.83 17.91
C GLY A 662 -30.42 31.45 18.09
N GLY A 663 -29.58 31.03 17.14
CA GLY A 663 -29.11 29.66 16.99
C GLY A 663 -30.23 28.68 16.65
N PHE A 664 -29.86 27.41 16.48
CA PHE A 664 -30.77 26.28 16.44
C PHE A 664 -30.17 25.09 17.19
N ARG A 665 -31.04 24.32 17.85
CA ARG A 665 -30.65 23.15 18.64
C ARG A 665 -30.34 21.97 17.71
N ILE A 666 -29.22 21.28 17.97
CA ILE A 666 -28.73 20.13 17.19
C ILE A 666 -28.93 18.83 17.98
N ALA A 667 -28.59 18.84 19.27
CA ALA A 667 -28.83 17.75 20.20
C ALA A 667 -29.27 18.32 21.56
N THR A 668 -30.37 17.79 22.10
CA THR A 668 -30.93 18.17 23.40
C THR A 668 -31.44 16.92 24.12
N THR A 669 -30.58 15.90 24.26
CA THR A 669 -30.98 14.66 24.93
C THR A 669 -31.01 14.85 26.45
N THR A 670 -31.53 13.87 27.19
CA THR A 670 -31.46 13.86 28.67
C THR A 670 -30.06 13.54 29.22
N PHE A 671 -29.06 13.40 28.34
CA PHE A 671 -27.67 13.08 28.63
C PHE A 671 -26.80 14.27 28.23
N HIS A 672 -25.54 14.33 28.69
CA HIS A 672 -24.67 15.44 28.26
C HIS A 672 -24.18 15.18 26.84
N ASP A 673 -24.57 16.04 25.91
CA ASP A 673 -24.12 16.04 24.52
C ASP A 673 -22.96 17.04 24.38
N ARG A 674 -21.73 16.55 24.17
CA ARG A 674 -20.51 17.37 24.26
C ARG A 674 -19.38 16.99 23.30
N ASN A 675 -18.36 17.85 23.25
CA ASN A 675 -17.18 17.70 22.39
C ASN A 675 -17.54 17.47 20.91
N PRO A 676 -18.29 18.40 20.29
CA PRO A 676 -18.70 18.24 18.92
C PRO A 676 -17.51 18.35 17.93
N ASP A 677 -17.65 17.70 16.78
CA ASP A 677 -16.82 17.89 15.59
C ASP A 677 -17.73 17.88 14.35
N ILE A 678 -17.31 18.52 13.26
CA ILE A 678 -18.14 18.75 12.07
C ILE A 678 -17.34 18.58 10.78
N ALA A 679 -17.94 17.94 9.78
CA ALA A 679 -17.46 17.91 8.41
C ALA A 679 -18.59 18.22 7.43
N PHE A 680 -18.25 18.74 6.25
CA PHE A 680 -19.17 18.95 5.16
C PHE A 680 -18.95 17.91 4.06
N GLY A 681 -20.00 17.20 3.66
CA GLY A 681 -19.96 16.07 2.72
C GLY A 681 -20.51 16.37 1.32
N GLY A 682 -20.28 17.58 0.80
CA GLY A 682 -20.72 17.99 -0.54
C GLY A 682 -22.22 18.35 -0.66
N SER A 683 -23.10 17.61 0.01
CA SER A 683 -24.56 17.87 0.07
C SER A 683 -25.03 18.44 1.41
N ASN A 684 -24.51 17.91 2.51
CA ASN A 684 -24.94 18.19 3.88
C ASN A 684 -23.72 18.15 4.82
N TYR A 685 -23.86 18.74 5.99
CA TYR A 685 -22.93 18.53 7.10
C TYR A 685 -23.22 17.18 7.77
N LEU A 686 -22.23 16.63 8.46
CA LEU A 686 -22.40 15.68 9.56
C LEU A 686 -21.76 16.29 10.81
N VAL A 687 -22.55 16.42 11.87
CA VAL A 687 -22.09 16.79 13.21
C VAL A 687 -22.03 15.53 14.05
N VAL A 688 -20.94 15.31 14.79
CA VAL A 688 -20.75 14.17 15.71
C VAL A 688 -20.38 14.65 17.10
N TRP A 689 -20.76 13.92 18.14
CA TRP A 689 -20.51 14.31 19.54
C TRP A 689 -20.44 13.10 20.49
N GLU A 690 -19.89 13.32 21.69
CA GLU A 690 -20.02 12.42 22.85
C GLU A 690 -21.41 12.60 23.48
N ASN A 691 -22.17 11.52 23.58
CA ASN A 691 -23.42 11.44 24.33
C ASN A 691 -23.14 10.68 25.63
N VAL A 692 -23.18 11.40 26.76
CA VAL A 692 -22.68 10.91 28.06
C VAL A 692 -23.83 10.67 29.03
N GLU A 693 -24.13 9.38 29.24
CA GLU A 693 -25.15 8.89 30.14
C GLU A 693 -24.57 8.71 31.57
N PRO A 694 -25.08 9.42 32.59
CA PRO A 694 -24.64 9.22 33.97
C PRO A 694 -25.16 7.88 34.54
N LEU A 695 -24.26 6.97 34.88
CA LEU A 695 -24.56 5.63 35.45
C LEU A 695 -23.98 5.50 36.86
N GLY A 696 -24.56 6.23 37.82
CA GLY A 696 -24.11 6.23 39.20
C GLY A 696 -22.73 6.88 39.35
N THR A 697 -21.73 6.11 39.76
CA THR A 697 -20.32 6.55 39.87
C THR A 697 -19.54 6.48 38.56
N PHE A 698 -20.12 5.91 37.50
CA PHE A 698 -19.51 5.79 36.18
C PHE A 698 -20.32 6.58 35.14
N ALA A 699 -19.72 6.86 33.98
CA ALA A 699 -20.40 7.51 32.87
C ALA A 699 -20.19 6.69 31.60
N ASN A 700 -21.28 6.41 30.87
CA ASN A 700 -21.21 5.69 29.61
C ASN A 700 -21.09 6.70 28.46
N TYR A 701 -19.99 6.64 27.73
CA TYR A 701 -19.69 7.55 26.63
C TYR A 701 -20.01 6.88 25.29
N ARG A 702 -20.99 7.42 24.58
CA ARG A 702 -21.46 6.93 23.29
C ARG A 702 -21.11 7.95 22.19
N ILE A 703 -20.92 7.51 20.95
CA ILE A 703 -20.80 8.41 19.81
C ILE A 703 -22.15 8.50 19.10
N ARG A 704 -22.64 9.74 18.92
CA ARG A 704 -23.84 10.05 18.14
C ARG A 704 -23.52 11.11 17.08
N GLY A 705 -24.41 11.28 16.13
CA GLY A 705 -24.30 12.33 15.12
C GLY A 705 -25.63 12.68 14.47
N THR A 706 -25.67 13.78 13.72
CA THR A 706 -26.83 14.15 12.90
C THR A 706 -26.38 14.90 11.66
N ARG A 707 -27.04 14.65 10.53
CA ARG A 707 -26.81 15.38 9.28
C ARG A 707 -27.64 16.65 9.29
N ILE A 708 -27.03 17.73 8.79
CA ILE A 708 -27.64 19.06 8.73
C ILE A 708 -27.58 19.56 7.30
N SER A 709 -28.70 20.02 6.76
CA SER A 709 -28.75 20.63 5.43
C SER A 709 -28.03 21.99 5.40
N LYS A 710 -27.72 22.50 4.20
CA LYS A 710 -27.23 23.88 4.01
C LYS A 710 -28.20 24.96 4.53
N THR A 711 -29.47 24.60 4.75
CA THR A 711 -30.50 25.48 5.32
C THR A 711 -30.58 25.42 6.84
N GLY A 712 -29.72 24.65 7.53
CA GLY A 712 -29.74 24.50 8.99
C GLY A 712 -30.79 23.50 9.48
N THR A 713 -31.33 22.65 8.61
CA THR A 713 -32.39 21.68 8.95
C THR A 713 -31.78 20.34 9.35
N LEU A 714 -32.16 19.80 10.51
CA LEU A 714 -31.78 18.45 10.93
C LEU A 714 -32.44 17.41 10.03
N MET A 715 -31.68 16.42 9.58
CA MET A 715 -32.12 15.40 8.62
C MET A 715 -32.37 14.02 9.26
N ASP A 716 -31.95 13.82 10.50
CA ASP A 716 -32.03 12.54 11.24
C ASP A 716 -32.92 12.64 12.50
N GLY A 717 -34.04 13.35 12.38
CA GLY A 717 -35.01 13.57 13.46
C GLY A 717 -34.85 14.92 14.18
N PRO A 718 -35.76 15.24 15.12
CA PRO A 718 -35.65 16.41 15.99
C PRO A 718 -34.48 16.27 16.98
N ALA A 719 -33.99 17.41 17.50
CA ALA A 719 -32.83 17.47 18.41
C ALA A 719 -32.98 16.62 19.69
N SER A 720 -34.22 16.37 20.13
CA SER A 720 -34.55 15.52 21.30
C SER A 720 -34.15 14.06 21.14
N ASP A 721 -34.09 13.55 19.91
CA ASP A 721 -33.94 12.12 19.63
C ASP A 721 -32.44 11.69 19.64
N GLY A 722 -31.54 12.67 19.66
CA GLY A 722 -30.09 12.48 19.63
C GLY A 722 -29.55 11.92 18.31
N GLY A 723 -30.32 11.99 17.23
CA GLY A 723 -29.90 11.61 15.87
C GLY A 723 -29.41 10.16 15.72
N ILE A 724 -28.46 9.98 14.81
CA ILE A 724 -27.85 8.71 14.42
C ILE A 724 -27.04 8.11 15.58
N PRO A 725 -27.33 6.86 16.01
CA PRO A 725 -26.52 6.13 16.98
C PRO A 725 -25.28 5.52 16.30
N ILE A 726 -24.22 6.33 16.14
CA ILE A 726 -22.98 5.91 15.45
C ILE A 726 -22.27 4.77 16.20
N ASN A 727 -22.08 4.89 17.52
CA ASN A 727 -21.62 3.79 18.36
C ASN A 727 -22.12 3.93 19.81
N VAL A 728 -23.13 3.12 20.13
CA VAL A 728 -23.84 3.14 21.42
C VAL A 728 -23.63 1.88 22.27
N THR A 729 -22.62 1.06 21.98
CA THR A 729 -22.30 -0.15 22.79
C THR A 729 -21.81 0.22 24.20
N THR A 730 -21.62 -0.76 25.09
CA THR A 730 -21.38 -0.53 26.53
C THR A 730 -19.97 -0.08 26.94
N HIS A 731 -18.99 -0.06 26.03
CA HIS A 731 -17.64 0.47 26.30
C HIS A 731 -17.60 2.01 26.15
N GLU A 732 -16.64 2.69 26.80
CA GLU A 732 -16.49 4.14 26.66
C GLU A 732 -15.90 4.53 25.28
N LYS A 733 -16.46 5.53 24.61
CA LYS A 733 -15.92 6.11 23.37
C LYS A 733 -15.80 7.62 23.53
N ARG A 734 -14.59 8.15 23.38
CA ARG A 734 -14.34 9.58 23.65
C ARG A 734 -13.72 10.30 22.46
N THR A 735 -13.88 11.63 22.48
CA THR A 735 -13.26 12.58 21.56
C THR A 735 -13.45 12.20 20.08
N PRO A 736 -14.69 12.20 19.58
CA PRO A 736 -14.94 11.89 18.18
C PRO A 736 -14.25 12.91 17.25
N SER A 737 -13.92 12.44 16.04
CA SER A 737 -13.54 13.32 14.95
C SER A 737 -14.11 12.81 13.64
N VAL A 738 -14.48 13.72 12.74
CA VAL A 738 -15.15 13.41 11.48
C VAL A 738 -14.49 14.10 10.30
N THR A 739 -14.41 13.40 9.18
CA THR A 739 -14.03 13.94 7.87
C THR A 739 -14.89 13.33 6.77
N PHE A 740 -14.71 13.77 5.52
CA PHE A 740 -15.42 13.25 4.36
C PHE A 740 -14.42 12.81 3.28
N ASP A 741 -14.50 11.57 2.82
CA ASP A 741 -13.56 10.97 1.85
C ASP A 741 -13.91 11.27 0.38
N GLY A 742 -14.85 12.19 0.13
CA GLY A 742 -15.41 12.46 -1.18
C GLY A 742 -16.65 11.63 -1.52
N SER A 743 -16.93 10.55 -0.77
CA SER A 743 -18.09 9.67 -0.94
C SER A 743 -18.94 9.51 0.33
N GLN A 744 -18.29 9.39 1.49
CA GLN A 744 -18.91 9.10 2.78
C GLN A 744 -18.09 9.74 3.92
N PHE A 745 -18.71 9.85 5.09
CA PHE A 745 -18.03 10.36 6.27
C PHE A 745 -17.24 9.25 6.97
N LEU A 746 -16.03 9.57 7.40
CA LEU A 746 -15.24 8.72 8.30
C LEU A 746 -15.32 9.34 9.70
N VAL A 747 -15.79 8.56 10.67
CA VAL A 747 -15.91 8.99 12.07
C VAL A 747 -15.01 8.11 12.93
N VAL A 748 -14.07 8.71 13.64
CA VAL A 748 -13.15 8.03 14.57
C VAL A 748 -13.33 8.49 16.01
N TRP A 749 -12.96 7.64 16.96
CA TRP A 749 -12.97 7.90 18.40
C TRP A 749 -11.93 7.03 19.11
N THR A 750 -11.62 7.35 20.37
CA THR A 750 -10.80 6.48 21.24
C THR A 750 -11.69 5.56 22.05
N VAL A 751 -11.28 4.29 22.20
CA VAL A 751 -11.91 3.36 23.15
C VAL A 751 -11.33 3.60 24.54
N GLY A 752 -12.20 3.91 25.51
CA GLY A 752 -11.85 4.13 26.91
C GLY A 752 -11.98 2.86 27.77
N GLN A 753 -11.27 2.85 28.90
CA GLN A 753 -11.17 1.69 29.79
C GLN A 753 -11.66 1.99 31.21
N ASN A 754 -12.65 1.23 31.68
CA ASN A 754 -12.95 1.08 33.11
C ASN A 754 -12.85 -0.40 33.53
N SER A 755 -11.83 -1.12 33.01
CA SER A 755 -11.58 -2.54 33.31
C SER A 755 -10.11 -2.91 33.09
N PHE A 756 -9.57 -3.83 33.90
CA PHE A 756 -8.16 -4.28 33.92
C PHE A 756 -7.78 -5.19 32.73
N VAL A 757 -7.83 -4.68 31.49
CA VAL A 757 -7.48 -5.40 30.24
C VAL A 757 -6.83 -4.40 29.26
N PRO A 758 -5.80 -4.75 28.47
CA PRO A 758 -5.14 -3.79 27.56
C PRO A 758 -5.92 -3.58 26.23
N GLN A 759 -6.38 -2.35 25.98
CA GLN A 759 -6.94 -1.83 24.73
C GLN A 759 -6.91 -0.30 24.73
N GLY A 760 -6.33 0.32 23.70
CA GLY A 760 -6.21 1.78 23.62
C GLY A 760 -5.97 2.31 22.21
N SER A 761 -6.55 1.67 21.20
CA SER A 761 -6.43 2.05 19.78
C SER A 761 -7.39 3.17 19.39
N ILE A 762 -7.10 3.81 18.24
CA ILE A 762 -8.07 4.64 17.53
C ILE A 762 -8.92 3.74 16.64
N VAL A 763 -10.24 3.88 16.74
CA VAL A 763 -11.20 3.07 15.98
C VAL A 763 -12.26 3.97 15.36
N GLY A 764 -12.96 3.48 14.35
CA GLY A 764 -13.96 4.29 13.66
C GLY A 764 -14.95 3.50 12.83
N THR A 765 -15.85 4.22 12.15
CA THR A 765 -16.78 3.65 11.18
C THR A 765 -17.05 4.61 10.02
N LYS A 766 -17.60 4.06 8.96
CA LYS A 766 -18.09 4.77 7.77
C LYS A 766 -19.55 5.15 8.00
N VAL A 767 -19.92 6.41 7.75
CA VAL A 767 -21.29 6.91 7.79
C VAL A 767 -21.62 7.48 6.41
N GLY A 768 -22.59 6.87 5.71
CA GLY A 768 -23.00 7.32 4.38
C GLY A 768 -23.61 8.72 4.39
N SER A 769 -23.60 9.40 3.24
CA SER A 769 -24.32 10.68 3.06
C SER A 769 -25.82 10.58 3.35
N ASN A 770 -26.39 9.38 3.24
CA ASN A 770 -27.76 9.02 3.62
C ASN A 770 -27.97 8.75 5.14
N GLY A 771 -26.94 8.88 5.98
CA GLY A 771 -26.99 8.65 7.42
C GLY A 771 -26.84 7.18 7.86
N GLN A 772 -26.65 6.24 6.93
CA GLN A 772 -26.46 4.84 7.26
C GLN A 772 -25.05 4.59 7.83
N VAL A 773 -24.97 3.92 8.99
CA VAL A 773 -23.72 3.55 9.65
C VAL A 773 -23.28 2.17 9.17
N ALA A 774 -22.02 2.02 8.77
CA ALA A 774 -21.47 0.73 8.40
C ALA A 774 -21.41 -0.23 9.61
N PRO A 775 -21.65 -1.55 9.43
CA PRO A 775 -21.67 -2.52 10.52
C PRO A 775 -20.37 -2.50 11.34
N LEU A 776 -20.52 -2.34 12.66
CA LEU A 776 -19.40 -2.32 13.60
C LEU A 776 -18.91 -3.75 13.90
N GLN A 777 -17.59 -3.95 13.94
CA GLN A 777 -17.02 -5.24 14.35
C GLN A 777 -17.22 -5.48 15.86
N PRO A 778 -17.40 -6.74 16.34
CA PRO A 778 -17.75 -7.01 17.75
C PRO A 778 -16.74 -6.50 18.78
N ASN A 779 -15.46 -6.44 18.41
CA ASN A 779 -14.36 -5.95 19.21
C ASN A 779 -13.30 -5.41 18.22
N PRO A 780 -12.92 -4.13 18.23
CA PRO A 780 -13.14 -3.10 19.26
C PRO A 780 -14.40 -2.22 19.07
N GLY A 781 -15.41 -2.66 18.31
CA GLY A 781 -16.61 -1.87 18.06
C GLY A 781 -16.50 -0.92 16.85
N GLY A 782 -15.60 -1.19 15.90
CA GLY A 782 -15.34 -0.39 14.70
C GLY A 782 -14.16 -0.96 13.89
N PHE A 783 -13.81 -0.32 12.78
CA PHE A 783 -12.54 -0.58 12.09
C PHE A 783 -11.38 0.07 12.86
N LEU A 784 -10.17 -0.46 12.72
CA LEU A 784 -8.96 0.16 13.28
C LEU A 784 -8.49 1.32 12.39
N PHE A 785 -8.17 2.45 13.02
CA PHE A 785 -7.56 3.64 12.42
C PHE A 785 -6.19 3.95 13.05
N SER A 786 -5.65 2.99 13.79
CA SER A 786 -4.28 2.94 14.31
C SER A 786 -3.81 1.49 14.36
N ASP A 787 -2.52 1.32 14.60
CA ASP A 787 -1.92 0.11 15.15
C ASP A 787 -2.47 -0.23 16.55
N GLN A 788 -2.07 -1.39 17.08
CA GLN A 788 -2.27 -1.70 18.50
C GLN A 788 -1.24 -0.94 19.32
N PRO A 789 -1.64 -0.18 20.36
CA PRO A 789 -0.68 0.53 21.18
C PRO A 789 0.26 -0.46 21.89
N PRO A 790 1.54 -0.10 22.11
CA PRO A 790 2.46 -0.89 22.91
C PRO A 790 1.90 -1.17 24.33
N PRO A 791 2.44 -2.18 25.04
CA PRO A 791 2.09 -2.42 26.44
C PRO A 791 2.15 -1.15 27.28
N LEU A 792 1.22 -1.01 28.23
CA LEU A 792 1.08 0.17 29.10
C LEU A 792 0.87 1.51 28.36
N THR A 793 0.51 1.48 27.07
CA THR A 793 0.30 2.67 26.22
C THR A 793 -1.16 2.80 25.80
N LYS A 794 -1.65 4.04 25.69
CA LYS A 794 -3.03 4.38 25.29
C LYS A 794 -3.04 5.53 24.29
N TYR A 795 -3.69 5.36 23.15
CA TYR A 795 -3.91 6.45 22.20
C TYR A 795 -5.16 7.26 22.58
N LEU A 796 -5.10 8.57 22.38
CA LEU A 796 -6.04 9.57 22.87
C LEU A 796 -6.29 10.67 21.82
N VAL A 797 -7.39 11.42 21.93
CA VAL A 797 -7.70 12.65 21.17
C VAL A 797 -7.46 12.60 19.65
N PRO A 798 -8.12 11.68 18.93
CA PRO A 798 -7.86 11.48 17.51
C PRO A 798 -8.34 12.67 16.68
N SER A 799 -7.65 12.91 15.58
CA SER A 799 -8.06 13.85 14.54
C SER A 799 -7.87 13.19 13.20
N ILE A 800 -8.87 13.35 12.33
CA ILE A 800 -8.92 12.69 11.02
C ILE A 800 -9.14 13.72 9.91
N PHE A 801 -8.48 13.54 8.78
CA PHE A 801 -8.72 14.31 7.56
C PHE A 801 -8.60 13.40 6.34
N SER A 802 -9.48 13.57 5.36
CA SER A 802 -9.44 12.82 4.10
C SER A 802 -9.32 13.74 2.88
N LEU A 803 -8.56 13.26 1.90
CA LEU A 803 -8.30 13.84 0.59
C LEU A 803 -8.64 12.77 -0.45
N GLY A 804 -9.92 12.70 -0.83
CA GLY A 804 -10.43 11.54 -1.56
C GLY A 804 -10.23 10.25 -0.75
N SER A 805 -9.78 9.18 -1.42
CA SER A 805 -9.41 7.90 -0.79
C SER A 805 -8.12 7.91 0.03
N LYS A 806 -7.49 9.07 0.25
CA LYS A 806 -6.33 9.20 1.16
C LYS A 806 -6.80 9.78 2.48
N THR A 807 -6.68 9.02 3.55
CA THR A 807 -7.03 9.46 4.90
C THR A 807 -5.77 9.62 5.74
N ILE A 808 -5.72 10.60 6.64
CA ILE A 808 -4.73 10.63 7.72
C ILE A 808 -5.49 10.72 9.03
N THR A 809 -5.25 9.74 9.91
CA THR A 809 -5.64 9.81 11.32
C THR A 809 -4.41 10.05 12.18
N THR A 810 -4.53 10.97 13.13
CA THR A 810 -3.49 11.34 14.12
C THR A 810 -4.05 11.23 15.53
N TRP A 811 -3.19 11.07 16.53
CA TRP A 811 -3.56 10.94 17.94
C TRP A 811 -2.50 11.54 18.89
N ALA A 812 -2.72 11.41 20.19
CA ALA A 812 -1.69 11.54 21.22
C ALA A 812 -1.52 10.20 21.93
N SER A 813 -0.37 9.94 22.55
CA SER A 813 -0.09 8.68 23.25
C SER A 813 0.20 8.90 24.73
N ARG A 814 -0.26 8.00 25.59
CA ARG A 814 -0.01 8.05 27.02
C ARG A 814 0.57 6.72 27.49
N HIS A 815 1.77 6.75 28.05
CA HIS A 815 2.42 5.61 28.67
C HIS A 815 2.30 5.69 30.20
N GLU A 816 1.83 4.63 30.84
CA GLU A 816 1.40 4.68 32.25
C GLU A 816 2.53 5.01 33.23
N ASN A 817 3.78 4.67 32.90
CA ASN A 817 4.95 4.89 33.77
C ASN A 817 5.72 6.19 33.48
N THR A 818 5.52 6.84 32.33
CA THR A 818 6.36 7.99 31.88
C THR A 818 5.57 9.23 31.47
N GLY A 819 4.24 9.19 31.52
CA GLY A 819 3.38 10.34 31.23
C GLY A 819 2.79 10.33 29.81
N ILE A 820 2.33 11.50 29.36
CA ILE A 820 1.79 11.65 28.00
C ILE A 820 2.93 12.10 27.08
N SER A 821 3.07 11.42 25.93
CA SER A 821 3.89 11.84 24.81
C SER A 821 2.94 12.09 23.63
N GLN A 822 2.86 13.31 23.10
CA GLN A 822 2.13 13.45 21.84
C GLN A 822 2.89 12.63 20.78
N ILE A 823 2.20 11.68 20.17
CA ILE A 823 2.73 10.78 19.14
C ILE A 823 1.77 10.94 17.98
N ILE A 824 2.19 11.70 16.97
CA ILE A 824 1.45 11.86 15.73
C ILE A 824 1.69 10.62 14.88
N GLY A 825 1.05 9.51 15.27
CA GLY A 825 0.87 8.39 14.34
C GLY A 825 0.06 8.86 13.14
N THR A 826 0.29 8.25 11.98
CA THR A 826 -0.38 8.60 10.72
C THR A 826 -0.86 7.33 10.07
N TYR A 827 -2.16 7.17 9.92
CA TYR A 827 -2.75 5.95 9.35
C TYR A 827 -3.50 6.26 8.06
N SER A 828 -3.05 5.65 6.95
CA SER A 828 -3.64 5.80 5.61
C SER A 828 -4.59 4.66 5.29
N ILE A 829 -5.87 4.98 5.11
CA ILE A 829 -6.91 4.02 4.73
C ILE A 829 -7.32 4.29 3.28
N PRO A 830 -7.22 3.29 2.38
CA PRO A 830 -7.77 3.35 1.02
C PRO A 830 -9.31 3.22 0.96
#